data_AF-A0A8B9K2T0-F1
#
_entry.id   AF-A0A8B9K2T0-F1
#
_cell.length_a   1.000
_cell.length_b   1.000
_cell.length_c   1.000
_cell.angle_alpha   90.00
_cell.angle_beta   90.00
_cell.angle_gamma   90.00
#
_symmetry.space_group_name_H-M   'P 1'
#
loop_
_entity.id
_entity.type
_entity.pdbx_description
1 polymer ?
#
loop_
_entity_poly.entity_id
_entity_poly.type
_entity_poly.pdbx_seq_one_letter_code
_entity_poly.pdbx_strand_id
1 'polypeptide(L)'
;MVLMMLLPCLSFFNVDEKNGMSFSGPVEDMFGYTVQQFENSEGKWVLIGSPLKGQPAKRTGDVYKCPVGHGPSSECIKLDLPEQTTIPNIHEVKENMTMGTTLVANPDGNGFLACGPQYGYMCGSQQYITGICSNVSSSFKVLNSIAPTVQECQQDMDIVIVLDGSNSIYPWDDITKFLKKFLAQINIGPARVGIVSYGDDVGHVFNLSQFTTTQDLVANAEKIPQRTGHKTMTALGIDTARKEAFTPERGARPGVKKVMVIVTDGESHDNHDLSEVVKACEDDGIERFSIAVLGDYNRQNKSLDQKKEDHFFNVSDEAALINIVDALGSKIFALEATSGNHTSSFEMEMSQSGFSVHTSRAGVMLGAVGAYDWNGTVVMQSGNSFKVPKKNTFHDPLVQKYEGMAGYVGYDVQSAYTQAGVFYIAGAPRFNHTGRVSIYRYDGENITITQHLRGEQIGSYFGSILQTLDVNKDSYTDILLVGAPMFMGPERDEQGQVYVYKISKTQPCADPHHPRSDKRERAPSTVLYPPREREQDLLCSLRALAAEGKLHDQDWNQRSPDHRSSTLEFFTHRIISVSDTNFLKVMSRDVAELHAEMTFDLNKINLQQPTCNIQGRDTVCVNAKVCFTYKIKSEKETSTRTEIRYSLTLDSLRAIARGRFRDTDDRKMQRNAIISHHLCTNHSFYMSEKLDFRDPLMVSLDFGLANEDSGPVLDGDLPTSLNKTVSQKTQSNTSG
;
A
#
# COMPACT_ATOMS: atom_id res chain seq x y z
N MET A 1 -8.75 -42.31 -22.18
CA MET A 1 -9.84 -42.12 -21.21
C MET A 1 -9.20 -41.54 -19.96
N VAL A 2 -9.07 -40.22 -19.92
CA VAL A 2 -8.30 -39.47 -18.91
C VAL A 2 -9.18 -39.30 -17.69
N LEU A 3 -8.69 -39.77 -16.54
CA LEU A 3 -9.32 -39.64 -15.23
C LEU A 3 -9.26 -38.16 -14.83
N MET A 4 -10.36 -37.43 -15.00
CA MET A 4 -10.57 -36.12 -14.37
C MET A 4 -10.55 -36.34 -12.85
N MET A 5 -9.43 -36.07 -12.19
CA MET A 5 -9.42 -35.81 -10.76
C MET A 5 -10.07 -34.44 -10.56
N LEU A 6 -11.36 -34.45 -10.20
CA LEU A 6 -12.03 -33.32 -9.60
C LEU A 6 -11.31 -33.03 -8.27
N LEU A 7 -10.41 -32.05 -8.25
CA LEU A 7 -9.99 -31.41 -7.01
C LEU A 7 -11.25 -30.85 -6.34
N PRO A 8 -11.53 -31.17 -5.06
CA PRO A 8 -12.64 -30.54 -4.37
C PRO A 8 -12.36 -29.04 -4.26
N CYS A 9 -13.17 -28.23 -4.95
CA CYS A 9 -13.35 -26.83 -4.59
C CYS A 9 -13.85 -26.81 -3.14
N LEU A 10 -12.98 -26.48 -2.19
CA LEU A 10 -13.40 -26.07 -0.86
C LEU A 10 -14.01 -24.67 -1.00
N SER A 11 -15.33 -24.62 -0.90
CA SER A 11 -16.18 -23.43 -0.93
C SER A 11 -15.91 -22.56 0.30
N PHE A 12 -16.08 -21.24 0.19
CA PHE A 12 -16.21 -20.33 1.33
C PHE A 12 -17.50 -20.68 2.11
N PHE A 13 -17.45 -21.70 2.97
CA PHE A 13 -18.68 -22.31 3.49
C PHE A 13 -19.44 -21.38 4.44
N ASN A 14 -18.74 -20.64 5.29
CA ASN A 14 -19.35 -19.81 6.33
C ASN A 14 -19.49 -18.33 5.96
N VAL A 15 -19.27 -17.93 4.71
CA VAL A 15 -19.37 -16.54 4.26
C VAL A 15 -20.76 -16.28 3.68
N ASP A 16 -21.50 -15.29 4.18
CA ASP A 16 -22.86 -14.97 3.73
C ASP A 16 -22.88 -14.10 2.46
N GLU A 17 -22.60 -14.71 1.32
CA GLU A 17 -22.61 -14.01 0.02
C GLU A 17 -23.99 -13.42 -0.35
N LYS A 18 -25.09 -13.96 0.20
CA LYS A 18 -26.46 -13.57 -0.16
C LYS A 18 -26.94 -12.32 0.57
N ASN A 19 -26.56 -12.13 1.84
CA ASN A 19 -27.01 -11.00 2.67
C ASN A 19 -25.93 -9.93 2.88
N GLY A 20 -25.04 -9.75 1.90
CA GLY A 20 -23.98 -8.74 1.95
C GLY A 20 -24.52 -7.31 1.98
N MET A 21 -23.85 -6.43 2.73
CA MET A 21 -24.11 -4.98 2.72
C MET A 21 -23.22 -4.32 1.69
N SER A 22 -23.78 -3.57 0.74
CA SER A 22 -23.00 -2.90 -0.30
C SER A 22 -22.78 -1.40 -0.02
N PHE A 23 -21.55 -0.92 -0.19
CA PHE A 23 -21.24 0.51 -0.31
C PHE A 23 -20.84 0.81 -1.75
N SER A 24 -21.36 1.89 -2.33
CA SER A 24 -21.08 2.27 -3.72
C SER A 24 -20.55 3.70 -3.78
N GLY A 25 -19.71 3.95 -4.78
CA GLY A 25 -19.11 5.25 -5.04
C GLY A 25 -18.56 5.33 -6.47
N PRO A 26 -18.06 6.50 -6.90
CA PRO A 26 -17.62 6.73 -8.28
C PRO A 26 -16.36 5.92 -8.62
N VAL A 27 -16.37 5.23 -9.77
CA VAL A 27 -15.25 4.39 -10.23
C VAL A 27 -14.08 5.25 -10.70
N GLU A 28 -14.38 6.38 -11.32
CA GLU A 28 -13.41 7.39 -11.78
C GLU A 28 -12.60 8.01 -10.63
N ASP A 29 -13.18 8.04 -9.43
CA ASP A 29 -12.50 8.51 -8.22
C ASP A 29 -11.68 7.39 -7.54
N MET A 30 -11.64 6.19 -8.13
CA MET A 30 -11.10 4.96 -7.54
C MET A 30 -11.64 4.71 -6.13
N PHE A 31 -12.95 4.92 -5.95
CA PHE A 31 -13.59 4.67 -4.67
C PHE A 31 -13.36 3.20 -4.23
N GLY A 32 -12.80 3.06 -3.03
CA GLY A 32 -12.39 1.82 -2.37
C GLY A 32 -11.18 1.11 -2.98
N TYR A 33 -10.26 1.92 -3.49
CA TYR A 33 -8.88 1.51 -3.70
C TYR A 33 -8.24 0.93 -2.42
N THR A 34 -8.53 1.52 -1.25
CA THR A 34 -8.22 0.93 0.07
C THR A 34 -9.46 0.81 0.91
N VAL A 35 -9.48 -0.18 1.80
CA VAL A 35 -10.57 -0.40 2.74
C VAL A 35 -10.01 -0.80 4.10
N GLN A 36 -10.54 -0.18 5.16
CA GLN A 36 -10.14 -0.43 6.55
C GLN A 36 -11.38 -0.49 7.44
N GLN A 37 -11.53 -1.55 8.24
CA GLN A 37 -12.54 -1.63 9.30
C GLN A 37 -12.13 -0.74 10.47
N PHE A 38 -13.09 0.00 11.03
CA PHE A 38 -12.86 0.90 12.15
C PHE A 38 -14.04 0.87 13.12
N GLU A 39 -13.78 0.89 14.43
CA GLU A 39 -14.80 0.89 15.47
C GLU A 39 -14.47 1.95 16.52
N ASN A 40 -15.48 2.75 16.89
CA ASN A 40 -15.36 3.79 17.89
C ASN A 40 -16.62 3.84 18.77
N SER A 41 -16.71 4.83 19.66
CA SER A 41 -17.89 5.03 20.51
C SER A 41 -19.18 5.34 19.75
N GLU A 42 -19.10 5.82 18.50
CA GLU A 42 -20.26 6.14 17.66
C GLU A 42 -20.80 4.91 16.92
N GLY A 43 -19.98 3.88 16.75
CA GLY A 43 -20.38 2.62 16.12
C GLY A 43 -19.29 1.97 15.30
N LYS A 44 -19.73 1.14 14.35
CA LYS A 44 -18.85 0.37 13.45
C LYS A 44 -18.86 1.02 12.08
N TRP A 45 -17.68 1.16 11.51
CA TRP A 45 -17.44 1.88 10.27
C TRP A 45 -16.60 1.03 9.32
N VAL A 46 -16.80 1.26 8.04
CA VAL A 46 -15.84 0.89 7.00
C VAL A 46 -15.27 2.20 6.45
N LEU A 47 -13.96 2.36 6.57
CA LEU A 47 -13.23 3.45 5.96
C LEU A 47 -12.84 3.04 4.53
N ILE A 48 -13.06 3.93 3.57
CA ILE A 48 -12.87 3.65 2.15
C ILE A 48 -12.03 4.77 1.54
N GLY A 49 -10.85 4.45 1.02
CA GLY A 49 -10.00 5.39 0.31
C GLY A 49 -10.43 5.58 -1.14
N SER A 50 -10.38 6.82 -1.63
CA SER A 50 -10.73 7.20 -3.00
C SER A 50 -9.65 8.12 -3.57
N PRO A 51 -8.50 7.57 -4.00
CA PRO A 51 -7.29 8.35 -4.28
C PRO A 51 -7.42 9.33 -5.44
N LEU A 52 -8.33 9.10 -6.38
CA LEU A 52 -8.54 10.00 -7.51
C LEU A 52 -9.67 11.00 -7.27
N LYS A 53 -10.20 11.14 -6.06
CA LYS A 53 -11.26 12.11 -5.81
C LYS A 53 -10.87 13.53 -6.22
N GLY A 54 -11.77 14.22 -6.92
CA GLY A 54 -11.55 15.59 -7.43
C GLY A 54 -11.03 15.64 -8.87
N GLN A 55 -11.17 14.54 -9.61
CA GLN A 55 -10.98 14.49 -11.07
C GLN A 55 -11.94 15.44 -11.81
N PRO A 56 -11.54 15.96 -13.00
CA PRO A 56 -10.21 15.84 -13.60
C PRO A 56 -9.21 16.89 -13.09
N ALA A 57 -9.67 17.92 -12.38
CA ALA A 57 -8.91 19.14 -12.16
C ALA A 57 -7.88 19.06 -11.02
N LYS A 58 -8.23 18.49 -9.86
CA LYS A 58 -7.38 18.53 -8.66
C LYS A 58 -6.85 17.16 -8.24
N ARG A 59 -7.66 16.10 -8.34
CA ARG A 59 -7.26 14.71 -8.04
C ARG A 59 -6.55 14.54 -6.68
N THR A 60 -7.02 15.24 -5.66
CA THR A 60 -6.40 15.24 -4.32
C THR A 60 -6.56 13.89 -3.61
N GLY A 61 -7.61 13.14 -3.95
CA GLY A 61 -8.02 11.96 -3.19
C GLY A 61 -8.70 12.30 -1.87
N ASP A 62 -9.38 11.34 -1.26
CA ASP A 62 -9.96 11.48 0.09
C ASP A 62 -10.30 10.11 0.70
N VAL A 63 -10.75 10.11 1.96
CA VAL A 63 -11.27 8.93 2.66
C VAL A 63 -12.73 9.16 3.05
N TYR A 64 -13.53 8.12 2.93
CA TYR A 64 -14.94 8.08 3.31
C TYR A 64 -15.12 7.18 4.54
N LYS A 65 -16.04 7.55 5.44
CA LYS A 65 -16.55 6.67 6.50
C LYS A 65 -17.96 6.18 6.16
N CYS A 66 -18.16 4.88 6.21
CA CYS A 66 -19.42 4.25 5.86
C CYS A 66 -19.99 3.53 7.10
N PRO A 67 -21.21 3.89 7.57
CA PRO A 67 -21.80 3.25 8.75
C PRO A 67 -22.12 1.78 8.50
N VAL A 68 -21.92 0.93 9.51
CA VAL A 68 -22.26 -0.50 9.45
C VAL A 68 -23.46 -0.79 10.35
N GLY A 69 -24.50 -1.39 9.78
CA GLY A 69 -25.68 -1.86 10.54
C GLY A 69 -26.81 -0.84 10.66
N HIS A 70 -26.83 0.21 9.82
CA HIS A 70 -27.88 1.22 9.77
C HIS A 70 -28.67 1.12 8.46
N GLY A 71 -29.44 0.05 8.29
CA GLY A 71 -30.35 -0.15 7.16
C GLY A 71 -29.67 -0.24 5.77
N PRO A 72 -30.47 -0.45 4.71
CA PRO A 72 -29.97 -0.72 3.36
C PRO A 72 -29.41 0.50 2.59
N SER A 73 -29.43 1.71 3.17
CA SER A 73 -28.97 2.94 2.52
C SER A 73 -28.12 3.82 3.45
N SER A 74 -27.09 3.23 4.07
CA SER A 74 -26.10 4.00 4.81
C SER A 74 -25.18 4.75 3.84
N GLU A 75 -25.42 6.04 3.62
CA GLU A 75 -24.57 6.89 2.78
C GLU A 75 -23.17 7.02 3.39
N CYS A 76 -22.14 6.86 2.56
CA CYS A 76 -20.76 7.06 2.96
C CYS A 76 -20.44 8.56 3.07
N ILE A 77 -19.87 8.97 4.19
CA ILE A 77 -19.58 10.37 4.51
C ILE A 77 -18.11 10.65 4.20
N LYS A 78 -17.85 11.62 3.32
CA LYS A 78 -16.50 12.10 3.01
C LYS A 78 -15.87 12.81 4.21
N LEU A 79 -14.57 12.63 4.43
CA LEU A 79 -13.86 13.18 5.59
C LEU A 79 -13.10 14.49 5.32
N ASP A 80 -12.92 14.89 4.06
CA ASP A 80 -12.25 16.14 3.66
C ASP A 80 -10.83 16.27 4.25
N LEU A 81 -10.10 15.14 4.32
CA LEU A 81 -8.78 15.08 4.93
C LEU A 81 -7.74 16.01 4.26
N PRO A 82 -7.70 16.16 2.91
CA PRO A 82 -6.72 17.03 2.25
C PRO A 82 -6.82 18.51 2.66
N GLU A 83 -8.00 18.98 3.08
CA GLU A 83 -8.20 20.37 3.49
C GLU A 83 -7.49 20.68 4.80
N GLN A 84 -7.43 19.71 5.71
CA GLN A 84 -6.83 19.86 7.05
C GLN A 84 -5.39 19.31 7.14
N THR A 85 -4.93 18.59 6.12
CA THR A 85 -3.58 18.02 6.08
C THR A 85 -2.64 18.98 5.36
N THR A 86 -1.93 19.83 6.11
CA THR A 86 -0.98 20.83 5.58
C THR A 86 0.37 20.75 6.31
N ILE A 87 1.42 21.25 5.66
CA ILE A 87 2.74 21.51 6.27
C ILE A 87 3.02 23.03 6.25
N PRO A 88 3.38 23.63 7.39
CA PRO A 88 3.67 25.07 7.44
C PRO A 88 4.98 25.41 6.70
N ASN A 89 5.09 26.65 6.22
CA ASN A 89 6.32 27.24 5.66
C ASN A 89 6.85 26.62 4.36
N ILE A 90 6.01 25.90 3.61
CA ILE A 90 6.37 25.39 2.27
C ILE A 90 5.27 25.69 1.24
N HIS A 91 5.64 25.73 -0.04
CA HIS A 91 4.70 25.90 -1.14
C HIS A 91 4.15 24.53 -1.57
N GLU A 92 3.06 24.11 -0.92
CA GLU A 92 2.44 22.80 -1.16
C GLU A 92 1.85 22.65 -2.58
N VAL A 93 1.99 21.46 -3.16
CA VAL A 93 1.32 21.04 -4.40
C VAL A 93 0.48 19.81 -4.07
N LYS A 94 -0.82 20.04 -3.86
CA LYS A 94 -1.78 19.00 -3.45
C LYS A 94 -2.46 18.33 -4.64
N GLU A 95 -2.31 18.90 -5.83
CA GLU A 95 -2.76 18.29 -7.07
C GLU A 95 -2.14 16.90 -7.24
N ASN A 96 -2.97 15.90 -7.50
CA ASN A 96 -2.57 14.49 -7.59
C ASN A 96 -1.97 13.89 -6.32
N MET A 97 -2.17 14.45 -5.12
CA MET A 97 -1.54 13.89 -3.91
C MET A 97 -2.01 12.45 -3.53
N THR A 98 -3.12 12.00 -4.11
CA THR A 98 -3.72 10.67 -3.95
C THR A 98 -4.02 10.24 -2.52
N MET A 99 -4.59 11.15 -1.71
CA MET A 99 -4.99 10.83 -0.33
C MET A 99 -5.95 9.62 -0.27
N GLY A 100 -5.67 8.68 0.63
CA GLY A 100 -6.43 7.43 0.75
C GLY A 100 -5.84 6.28 -0.07
N THR A 101 -4.66 6.45 -0.68
CA THR A 101 -3.90 5.35 -1.29
C THR A 101 -3.39 4.35 -0.25
N THR A 102 -3.09 4.82 0.96
CA THR A 102 -2.77 3.97 2.10
C THR A 102 -3.66 4.36 3.27
N LEU A 103 -4.16 3.35 3.97
CA LEU A 103 -5.09 3.49 5.08
C LEU A 103 -4.81 2.39 6.09
N VAL A 104 -4.59 2.75 7.36
CA VAL A 104 -4.29 1.78 8.42
C VAL A 104 -4.87 2.26 9.75
N ALA A 105 -5.57 1.37 10.45
CA ALA A 105 -6.08 1.67 11.79
C ALA A 105 -4.97 1.64 12.85
N ASN A 106 -5.09 2.46 13.90
CA ASN A 106 -4.16 2.38 15.03
C ASN A 106 -4.51 1.17 15.91
N PRO A 107 -3.53 0.41 16.42
CA PRO A 107 -3.80 -0.81 17.20
C PRO A 107 -4.49 -0.56 18.55
N ASP A 108 -4.46 0.68 19.03
CA ASP A 108 -5.10 1.12 20.27
C ASP A 108 -6.56 1.57 20.07
N GLY A 109 -7.06 1.62 18.82
CA GLY A 109 -8.40 2.09 18.48
C GLY A 109 -8.60 3.60 18.61
N ASN A 110 -7.54 4.37 18.88
CA ASN A 110 -7.65 5.83 19.09
C ASN A 110 -7.74 6.63 17.79
N GLY A 111 -7.65 5.98 16.63
CA GLY A 111 -7.62 6.64 15.34
C GLY A 111 -7.12 5.76 14.20
N PHE A 112 -6.74 6.40 13.11
CA PHE A 112 -6.17 5.77 11.92
C PHE A 112 -5.24 6.76 11.19
N LEU A 113 -4.38 6.22 10.33
CA LEU A 113 -3.55 6.98 9.41
C LEU A 113 -4.07 6.82 7.99
N ALA A 114 -4.15 7.93 7.26
CA ALA A 114 -4.46 7.96 5.83
C ALA A 114 -3.37 8.72 5.09
N CYS A 115 -2.79 8.16 4.03
CA CYS A 115 -1.68 8.78 3.32
C CYS A 115 -1.97 9.07 1.86
N GLY A 116 -1.35 10.14 1.38
CA GLY A 116 -1.24 10.55 -0.01
C GLY A 116 0.23 10.52 -0.44
N PRO A 117 0.73 9.40 -0.99
CA PRO A 117 2.16 9.23 -1.32
C PRO A 117 2.62 10.10 -2.49
N GLN A 118 1.70 10.66 -3.26
CA GLN A 118 1.99 11.57 -4.38
C GLN A 118 1.93 13.04 -3.97
N TYR A 119 1.75 13.34 -2.69
CA TYR A 119 1.86 14.71 -2.19
C TYR A 119 3.21 15.29 -2.55
N GLY A 120 3.18 16.53 -3.05
CA GLY A 120 4.39 17.26 -3.38
C GLY A 120 4.40 18.68 -2.88
N TYR A 121 5.55 19.31 -3.06
CA TYR A 121 5.76 20.72 -2.78
C TYR A 121 6.78 21.29 -3.73
N MET A 122 6.73 22.60 -3.93
CA MET A 122 7.70 23.29 -4.77
C MET A 122 8.95 23.60 -3.95
N CYS A 123 10.08 23.20 -4.50
CA CYS A 123 11.41 23.62 -4.09
C CYS A 123 11.99 24.47 -5.21
N GLY A 124 11.80 25.78 -5.10
CA GLY A 124 12.08 26.69 -6.20
C GLY A 124 11.18 26.41 -7.41
N SER A 125 11.75 26.03 -8.55
CA SER A 125 10.98 25.60 -9.73
C SER A 125 10.75 24.10 -9.82
N GLN A 126 11.36 23.30 -8.94
CA GLN A 126 11.22 21.85 -8.95
C GLN A 126 10.05 21.42 -8.07
N GLN A 127 9.30 20.43 -8.52
CA GLN A 127 8.28 19.78 -7.71
C GLN A 127 8.87 18.51 -7.11
N TYR A 128 8.95 18.43 -5.79
CA TYR A 128 9.36 17.23 -5.07
C TYR A 128 8.12 16.45 -4.63
N ILE A 129 8.18 15.12 -4.72
CA ILE A 129 7.08 14.20 -4.39
C ILE A 129 7.51 13.35 -3.21
N THR A 130 7.27 13.87 -2.00
CA THR A 130 7.75 13.25 -0.77
C THR A 130 6.70 12.43 -0.05
N GLY A 131 5.41 12.62 -0.36
CA GLY A 131 4.30 11.97 0.35
C GLY A 131 3.96 12.63 1.70
N ILE A 132 2.73 12.41 2.15
CA ILE A 132 2.19 12.91 3.43
C ILE A 132 1.16 11.95 4.00
N CYS A 133 1.08 11.87 5.33
CA CYS A 133 0.04 11.15 6.05
C CYS A 133 -0.75 12.07 6.97
N SER A 134 -2.04 11.83 7.09
CA SER A 134 -2.94 12.46 8.05
C SER A 134 -3.19 11.50 9.20
N ASN A 135 -2.92 11.96 10.43
CA ASN A 135 -3.25 11.22 11.64
C ASN A 135 -4.62 11.67 12.14
N VAL A 136 -5.57 10.74 12.12
CA VAL A 136 -6.98 11.04 12.34
C VAL A 136 -7.45 10.39 13.63
N SER A 137 -8.14 11.15 14.48
CA SER A 137 -8.68 10.67 15.75
C SER A 137 -9.85 9.69 15.57
N SER A 138 -10.23 9.02 16.65
CA SER A 138 -11.45 8.21 16.70
C SER A 138 -12.75 8.98 16.46
N SER A 139 -12.74 10.31 16.55
CA SER A 139 -13.84 11.20 16.19
C SER A 139 -13.73 11.78 14.77
N PHE A 140 -12.88 11.19 13.92
CA PHE A 140 -12.66 11.59 12.53
C PHE A 140 -12.13 13.02 12.35
N LYS A 141 -11.33 13.51 13.30
CA LYS A 141 -10.66 14.83 13.20
C LYS A 141 -9.18 14.65 12.93
N VAL A 142 -8.62 15.48 12.05
CA VAL A 142 -7.18 15.50 11.80
C VAL A 142 -6.49 16.06 13.04
N LEU A 143 -5.57 15.27 13.61
CA LEU A 143 -4.78 15.63 14.78
C LEU A 143 -3.50 16.34 14.37
N ASN A 144 -2.79 15.78 13.39
CA ASN A 144 -1.58 16.35 12.81
C ASN A 144 -1.26 15.72 11.45
N SER A 145 -0.41 16.42 10.69
CA SER A 145 0.16 15.94 9.42
C SER A 145 1.54 15.33 9.68
N ILE A 146 1.83 14.21 9.04
CA ILE A 146 3.09 13.46 9.15
C ILE A 146 3.76 13.45 7.78
N ALA A 147 4.83 14.23 7.64
CA ALA A 147 5.64 14.30 6.42
C ALA A 147 7.13 14.34 6.77
N PRO A 148 7.70 13.24 7.31
CA PRO A 148 9.05 13.25 7.89
C PRO A 148 10.17 13.37 6.86
N THR A 149 9.84 13.25 5.57
CA THR A 149 10.79 13.35 4.45
C THR A 149 10.71 14.68 3.73
N VAL A 150 9.76 15.56 4.10
CA VAL A 150 9.75 16.96 3.65
C VAL A 150 10.91 17.67 4.30
N GLN A 151 11.77 18.24 3.47
CA GLN A 151 12.86 19.10 3.91
C GLN A 151 12.51 20.53 3.53
N GLU A 152 12.68 21.48 4.46
CA GLU A 152 12.67 22.89 4.10
C GLU A 152 13.74 23.10 3.02
N CYS A 153 13.36 23.77 1.93
CA CYS A 153 14.25 24.09 0.82
C CYS A 153 15.34 25.07 1.28
N GLN A 154 16.38 24.55 1.93
CA GLN A 154 17.54 25.31 2.33
C GLN A 154 18.67 24.98 1.36
N GLN A 155 18.68 25.64 0.20
CA GLN A 155 19.80 25.53 -0.72
C GLN A 155 20.85 26.56 -0.35
N ASP A 156 22.06 26.05 -0.13
CA ASP A 156 23.24 26.87 0.05
C ASP A 156 23.59 27.53 -1.29
N MET A 157 23.69 28.87 -1.32
CA MET A 157 24.03 29.63 -2.53
C MET A 157 25.02 30.74 -2.25
N ASP A 158 25.97 30.93 -3.14
CA ASP A 158 26.89 32.07 -3.09
C ASP A 158 26.55 33.02 -4.24
N ILE A 159 26.05 34.21 -3.88
CA ILE A 159 25.55 35.22 -4.81
C ILE A 159 26.52 36.39 -4.82
N VAL A 160 27.09 36.74 -5.97
CA VAL A 160 27.90 37.96 -6.13
C VAL A 160 27.20 38.92 -7.07
N ILE A 161 26.91 40.12 -6.58
CA ILE A 161 26.34 41.21 -7.38
C ILE A 161 27.48 42.02 -7.98
N VAL A 162 27.51 42.14 -9.31
CA VAL A 162 28.43 43.00 -10.07
C VAL A 162 27.68 44.28 -10.41
N LEU A 163 27.96 45.32 -9.65
CA LEU A 163 27.20 46.57 -9.60
C LEU A 163 27.89 47.69 -10.36
N ASP A 164 27.26 48.15 -11.43
CA ASP A 164 27.68 49.34 -12.16
C ASP A 164 27.54 50.57 -11.27
N GLY A 165 28.67 51.18 -10.90
CA GLY A 165 28.75 52.40 -10.11
C GLY A 165 29.24 53.60 -10.93
N SER A 166 29.28 53.49 -12.26
CA SER A 166 29.73 54.56 -13.16
C SER A 166 28.77 55.76 -13.16
N ASN A 167 29.21 56.90 -13.72
CA ASN A 167 28.39 58.12 -13.76
C ASN A 167 27.19 58.04 -14.74
N SER A 168 27.12 57.03 -15.61
CA SER A 168 25.96 56.83 -16.50
C SER A 168 24.74 56.31 -15.75
N ILE A 169 24.97 55.66 -14.60
CA ILE A 169 23.94 55.23 -13.66
C ILE A 169 23.47 56.42 -12.82
N TYR A 170 22.40 57.08 -13.26
CA TYR A 170 21.79 58.18 -12.53
C TYR A 170 20.26 58.16 -12.67
N PRO A 171 19.50 58.39 -11.57
CA PRO A 171 19.96 58.65 -10.19
C PRO A 171 20.42 57.40 -9.41
N TRP A 172 21.44 57.54 -8.56
CA TRP A 172 21.97 56.43 -7.75
C TRP A 172 20.98 55.88 -6.71
N ASP A 173 20.08 56.73 -6.21
CA ASP A 173 19.08 56.35 -5.20
C ASP A 173 18.15 55.23 -5.68
N ASP A 174 17.95 55.10 -6.99
CA ASP A 174 17.08 54.05 -7.53
C ASP A 174 17.78 52.68 -7.51
N ILE A 175 19.11 52.66 -7.67
CA ILE A 175 19.93 51.45 -7.51
C ILE A 175 19.95 50.97 -6.07
N THR A 176 20.14 51.88 -5.11
CA THR A 176 20.19 51.50 -3.68
C THR A 176 18.82 51.01 -3.19
N LYS A 177 17.72 51.61 -3.64
CA LYS A 177 16.35 51.10 -3.42
C LYS A 177 16.14 49.73 -4.05
N PHE A 178 16.63 49.51 -5.26
CA PHE A 178 16.59 48.20 -5.92
C PHE A 178 17.31 47.14 -5.09
N LEU A 179 18.57 47.40 -4.71
CA LEU A 179 19.35 46.48 -3.89
C LEU A 179 18.65 46.18 -2.57
N LYS A 180 18.08 47.19 -1.90
CA LYS A 180 17.31 46.99 -0.66
C LYS A 180 16.13 46.03 -0.85
N LYS A 181 15.32 46.22 -1.90
CA LYS A 181 14.17 45.35 -2.18
C LYS A 181 14.61 43.94 -2.59
N PHE A 182 15.63 43.83 -3.44
CA PHE A 182 16.18 42.57 -3.93
C PHE A 182 16.77 41.74 -2.77
N LEU A 183 17.67 42.34 -1.99
CA LEU A 183 18.37 41.66 -0.90
C LEU A 183 17.43 41.31 0.26
N ALA A 184 16.34 42.06 0.48
CA ALA A 184 15.34 41.74 1.50
C ALA A 184 14.60 40.42 1.24
N GLN A 185 14.61 39.91 0.01
CA GLN A 185 14.00 38.62 -0.35
C GLN A 185 14.99 37.44 -0.21
N ILE A 186 16.27 37.71 0.07
CA ILE A 186 17.29 36.67 0.20
C ILE A 186 17.44 36.28 1.68
N ASN A 187 17.33 34.99 1.98
CA ASN A 187 17.55 34.46 3.32
C ASN A 187 19.05 34.21 3.58
N ILE A 188 19.70 35.08 4.36
CA ILE A 188 21.12 34.94 4.72
C ILE A 188 21.30 33.87 5.79
N GLY A 189 22.16 32.90 5.49
CA GLY A 189 22.32 31.65 6.23
C GLY A 189 22.60 30.54 5.23
N PRO A 190 21.55 30.02 4.54
CA PRO A 190 21.73 29.22 3.34
C PRO A 190 22.42 30.03 2.23
N ALA A 191 21.98 31.27 1.98
CA ALA A 191 22.64 32.14 1.02
C ALA A 191 23.75 33.00 1.65
N ARG A 192 24.78 33.28 0.87
CA ARG A 192 25.84 34.26 1.13
C ARG A 192 25.86 35.28 -0.01
N VAL A 193 26.04 36.56 0.33
CA VAL A 193 25.99 37.65 -0.66
C VAL A 193 27.26 38.50 -0.61
N GLY A 194 27.92 38.63 -1.75
CA GLY A 194 29.02 39.55 -2.00
C GLY A 194 28.61 40.62 -3.02
N ILE A 195 29.28 41.76 -3.01
CA ILE A 195 29.06 42.85 -3.97
C ILE A 195 30.40 43.36 -4.47
N VAL A 196 30.57 43.40 -5.78
CA VAL A 196 31.68 44.03 -6.49
C VAL A 196 31.13 45.22 -7.25
N SER A 197 31.69 46.41 -7.06
CA SER A 197 31.27 47.61 -7.80
C SER A 197 32.36 48.09 -8.75
N TYR A 198 31.96 48.50 -9.95
CA TYR A 198 32.86 48.92 -11.02
C TYR A 198 32.49 50.29 -11.62
N GLY A 199 33.47 50.93 -12.25
CA GLY A 199 33.38 52.23 -12.94
C GLY A 199 34.62 52.41 -13.80
N ASP A 200 35.45 53.42 -13.50
CA ASP A 200 36.81 53.54 -14.07
C ASP A 200 37.76 52.43 -13.59
N ASP A 201 37.50 51.89 -12.40
CA ASP A 201 38.20 50.79 -11.75
C ASP A 201 37.19 49.87 -11.05
N VAL A 202 37.65 48.77 -10.45
CA VAL A 202 36.80 47.76 -9.80
C VAL A 202 37.20 47.56 -8.34
N GLY A 203 36.22 47.38 -7.45
CA GLY A 203 36.49 47.05 -6.05
C GLY A 203 35.37 46.29 -5.37
N HIS A 204 35.74 45.50 -4.37
CA HIS A 204 34.81 44.75 -3.54
C HIS A 204 34.16 45.67 -2.51
N VAL A 205 32.83 45.68 -2.49
CA VAL A 205 32.02 46.40 -1.51
C VAL A 205 31.70 45.47 -0.35
N PHE A 206 31.22 44.25 -0.65
CA PHE A 206 30.94 43.20 0.35
C PHE A 206 31.59 41.88 -0.01
N ASN A 207 32.09 41.17 1.00
CA ASN A 207 32.53 39.78 0.86
C ASN A 207 31.37 38.81 1.20
N LEU A 208 31.38 37.60 0.63
CA LEU A 208 30.32 36.60 0.78
C LEU A 208 30.04 36.22 2.25
N SER A 209 31.08 36.15 3.09
CA SER A 209 30.96 35.79 4.51
C SER A 209 30.80 36.98 5.46
N GLN A 210 30.52 38.18 4.94
CA GLN A 210 30.53 39.41 5.75
C GLN A 210 29.31 39.54 6.67
N PHE A 211 28.15 39.02 6.28
CA PHE A 211 26.90 39.17 7.00
C PHE A 211 26.29 37.82 7.36
N THR A 212 25.66 37.76 8.53
CA THR A 212 24.99 36.56 9.05
C THR A 212 23.46 36.68 9.07
N THR A 213 22.91 37.88 8.84
CA THR A 213 21.47 38.12 8.79
C THR A 213 21.10 38.98 7.59
N THR A 214 19.88 38.78 7.05
CA THR A 214 19.36 39.56 5.93
C THR A 214 19.18 41.03 6.31
N GLN A 215 18.76 41.31 7.54
CA GLN A 215 18.54 42.66 8.04
C GLN A 215 19.85 43.48 8.03
N ASP A 216 20.96 42.88 8.46
CA ASP A 216 22.27 43.55 8.47
C ASP A 216 22.78 43.81 7.05
N LEU A 217 22.64 42.84 6.15
CA LEU A 217 23.00 42.99 4.74
C LEU A 217 22.23 44.16 4.11
N VAL A 218 20.91 44.20 4.26
CA VAL A 218 20.05 45.24 3.68
C VAL A 218 20.37 46.62 4.25
N ALA A 219 20.58 46.74 5.57
CA ALA A 219 20.89 48.01 6.22
C ALA A 219 22.23 48.61 5.80
N ASN A 220 23.20 47.77 5.39
CA ASN A 220 24.48 48.22 4.85
C ASN A 220 24.42 48.46 3.34
N ALA A 221 23.64 47.67 2.59
CA ALA A 221 23.46 47.85 1.15
C ALA A 221 22.82 49.19 0.79
N GLU A 222 21.90 49.69 1.62
CA GLU A 222 21.24 51.00 1.43
C GLU A 222 22.22 52.18 1.55
N LYS A 223 23.40 51.98 2.12
CA LYS A 223 24.42 53.02 2.36
C LYS A 223 25.59 52.97 1.37
N ILE A 224 25.53 52.10 0.36
CA ILE A 224 26.60 51.96 -0.63
C ILE A 224 26.70 53.27 -1.44
N PRO A 225 27.83 53.98 -1.41
CA PRO A 225 28.02 55.16 -2.24
C PRO A 225 28.23 54.77 -3.71
N GLN A 226 27.83 55.64 -4.64
CA GLN A 226 28.17 55.48 -6.04
C GLN A 226 29.69 55.52 -6.21
N ARG A 227 30.24 54.57 -6.97
CA ARG A 227 31.69 54.50 -7.21
C ARG A 227 32.19 55.71 -8.00
N THR A 228 31.36 56.24 -8.88
CA THR A 228 31.64 57.29 -9.86
C THR A 228 32.70 56.88 -10.87
N GLY A 229 32.79 57.62 -11.97
CA GLY A 229 33.79 57.38 -13.01
C GLY A 229 33.30 57.74 -14.40
N HIS A 230 34.24 57.98 -15.31
CA HIS A 230 33.93 58.38 -16.69
C HIS A 230 33.78 57.18 -17.64
N LYS A 231 34.21 55.99 -17.22
CA LYS A 231 34.09 54.73 -17.96
C LYS A 231 33.23 53.73 -17.21
N THR A 232 32.78 52.75 -17.98
CA THR A 232 31.95 51.63 -17.54
C THR A 232 32.66 50.34 -17.94
N MET A 233 33.50 49.82 -17.04
CA MET A 233 34.37 48.66 -17.26
C MET A 233 33.68 47.35 -16.83
N THR A 234 32.62 46.99 -17.54
CA THR A 234 31.74 45.84 -17.23
C THR A 234 32.47 44.49 -17.35
N ALA A 235 33.29 44.30 -18.38
CA ALA A 235 34.04 43.04 -18.55
C ALA A 235 35.06 42.85 -17.42
N LEU A 236 35.74 43.92 -17.02
CA LEU A 236 36.65 43.92 -15.89
C LEU A 236 35.91 43.62 -14.57
N GLY A 237 34.71 44.18 -14.38
CA GLY A 237 33.86 43.92 -13.21
C GLY A 237 33.49 42.44 -13.08
N ILE A 238 33.03 41.83 -14.18
CA ILE A 238 32.66 40.41 -14.24
C ILE A 238 33.89 39.52 -13.98
N ASP A 239 35.02 39.80 -14.62
CA ASP A 239 36.22 38.99 -14.48
C ASP A 239 36.81 39.09 -13.06
N THR A 240 36.73 40.26 -12.43
CA THR A 240 37.14 40.46 -11.03
C THR A 240 36.24 39.66 -10.08
N ALA A 241 34.93 39.68 -10.29
CA ALA A 241 34.01 38.88 -9.48
C ALA A 241 34.28 37.37 -9.63
N ARG A 242 34.53 36.90 -10.86
CA ARG A 242 34.91 35.51 -11.15
C ARG A 242 36.21 35.11 -10.45
N LYS A 243 37.29 35.88 -10.63
CA LYS A 243 38.63 35.54 -10.13
C LYS A 243 38.79 35.75 -8.63
N GLU A 244 38.08 36.71 -8.04
CA GLU A 244 38.34 37.14 -6.66
C GLU A 244 37.14 36.96 -5.74
N ALA A 245 35.91 37.29 -6.15
CA ALA A 245 34.77 37.28 -5.23
C ALA A 245 34.30 35.85 -4.90
N PHE A 246 34.38 34.93 -5.87
CA PHE A 246 34.05 33.51 -5.69
C PHE A 246 35.22 32.67 -5.13
N THR A 247 36.08 33.28 -4.31
CA THR A 247 37.21 32.60 -3.68
C THR A 247 36.94 32.29 -2.20
N PRO A 248 37.51 31.19 -1.66
CA PRO A 248 37.38 30.87 -0.23
C PRO A 248 37.86 32.00 0.69
N GLU A 249 38.89 32.74 0.27
CA GLU A 249 39.45 33.88 1.00
C GLU A 249 38.43 35.02 1.17
N ARG A 250 37.46 35.13 0.25
CA ARG A 250 36.34 36.09 0.31
C ARG A 250 35.02 35.46 0.76
N GLY A 251 35.06 34.24 1.28
CA GLY A 251 33.92 33.59 1.91
C GLY A 251 33.10 32.68 1.01
N ALA A 252 33.56 32.39 -0.21
CA ALA A 252 32.92 31.41 -1.08
C ALA A 252 33.09 29.98 -0.52
N ARG A 253 32.05 29.16 -0.66
CA ARG A 253 32.02 27.78 -0.18
C ARG A 253 32.36 26.81 -1.31
N PRO A 254 33.25 25.83 -1.08
CA PRO A 254 33.55 24.83 -2.09
C PRO A 254 32.32 23.95 -2.37
N GLY A 255 32.02 23.72 -3.65
CA GLY A 255 30.90 22.86 -4.08
C GLY A 255 29.51 23.51 -4.00
N VAL A 256 29.41 24.77 -3.58
CA VAL A 256 28.16 25.54 -3.55
C VAL A 256 27.91 26.24 -4.88
N LYS A 257 26.63 26.33 -5.31
CA LYS A 257 26.27 26.97 -6.58
C LYS A 257 26.63 28.47 -6.53
N LYS A 258 27.37 28.89 -7.57
CA LYS A 258 27.82 30.28 -7.77
C LYS A 258 26.87 31.01 -8.71
N VAL A 259 26.30 32.11 -8.23
CA VAL A 259 25.38 32.95 -9.00
C VAL A 259 25.91 34.38 -9.05
N MET A 260 26.06 34.91 -10.26
CA MET A 260 26.48 36.29 -10.51
C MET A 260 25.30 37.10 -11.04
N VAL A 261 25.00 38.22 -10.39
CA VAL A 261 23.95 39.16 -10.81
C VAL A 261 24.60 40.44 -11.27
N ILE A 262 24.56 40.71 -12.57
CA ILE A 262 25.14 41.90 -13.20
C ILE A 262 24.06 42.97 -13.26
N VAL A 263 24.32 44.15 -12.70
CA VAL A 263 23.39 45.29 -12.68
C VAL A 263 24.07 46.45 -13.40
N THR A 264 23.56 46.84 -14.56
CA THR A 264 24.16 47.85 -15.45
C THR A 264 23.09 48.55 -16.30
N ASP A 265 23.41 49.68 -16.93
CA ASP A 265 22.54 50.34 -17.92
C ASP A 265 22.74 49.80 -19.35
N GLY A 266 23.70 48.88 -19.54
CA GLY A 266 23.95 48.17 -20.80
C GLY A 266 25.03 48.80 -21.68
N GLU A 267 25.66 49.90 -21.26
CA GLU A 267 26.81 50.46 -21.96
C GLU A 267 28.12 50.00 -21.30
N SER A 268 29.09 49.56 -22.11
CA SER A 268 30.39 49.08 -21.63
C SER A 268 31.51 49.59 -22.54
N HIS A 269 32.54 50.18 -21.93
CA HIS A 269 33.72 50.68 -22.62
C HIS A 269 34.72 49.57 -22.96
N ASP A 270 34.58 48.40 -22.33
CA ASP A 270 35.35 47.17 -22.51
C ASP A 270 34.49 46.04 -23.12
N ASN A 271 33.43 46.38 -23.85
CA ASN A 271 32.48 45.43 -24.44
C ASN A 271 33.13 44.39 -25.37
N HIS A 272 34.32 44.69 -25.91
CA HIS A 272 35.08 43.76 -26.75
C HIS A 272 35.60 42.54 -25.99
N ASP A 273 35.80 42.64 -24.68
CA ASP A 273 36.32 41.56 -23.82
C ASP A 273 35.20 40.71 -23.20
N LEU A 274 33.93 41.18 -23.25
CA LEU A 274 32.81 40.49 -22.63
C LEU A 274 32.63 39.05 -23.11
N SER A 275 32.82 38.80 -24.41
CA SER A 275 32.66 37.44 -24.96
C SER A 275 33.66 36.44 -24.36
N GLU A 276 34.88 36.89 -24.06
CA GLU A 276 35.91 36.04 -23.46
C GLU A 276 35.61 35.79 -21.98
N VAL A 277 35.25 36.85 -21.25
CA VAL A 277 34.97 36.78 -19.81
C VAL A 277 33.71 35.95 -19.52
N VAL A 278 32.66 36.11 -20.32
CA VAL A 278 31.40 35.33 -20.21
C VAL A 278 31.69 33.83 -20.40
N LYS A 279 32.51 33.48 -21.39
CA LYS A 279 32.94 32.10 -21.59
C LYS A 279 33.77 31.57 -20.41
N ALA A 280 34.70 32.37 -19.88
CA ALA A 280 35.47 31.98 -18.72
C ALA A 280 34.61 31.75 -17.47
N CYS A 281 33.53 32.52 -17.29
CA CYS A 281 32.56 32.28 -16.22
C CYS A 281 31.77 30.96 -16.43
N GLU A 282 31.46 30.58 -17.67
CA GLU A 282 30.84 29.28 -17.99
C GLU A 282 31.77 28.12 -17.64
N ASP A 283 33.04 28.23 -18.03
CA ASP A 283 34.06 27.21 -17.72
C ASP A 283 34.27 27.06 -16.20
N ASP A 284 34.10 28.14 -15.42
CA ASP A 284 34.17 28.14 -13.95
C ASP A 284 32.84 27.75 -13.25
N GLY A 285 31.81 27.38 -14.01
CA GLY A 285 30.50 26.95 -13.50
C GLY A 285 29.68 28.06 -12.83
N ILE A 286 29.91 29.33 -13.20
CA ILE A 286 29.23 30.49 -12.63
C ILE A 286 28.00 30.82 -13.48
N GLU A 287 26.84 30.72 -12.85
CA GLU A 287 25.58 31.15 -13.45
C GLU A 287 25.51 32.68 -13.46
N ARG A 288 25.07 33.28 -14.57
CA ARG A 288 25.04 34.74 -14.71
C ARG A 288 23.65 35.22 -15.10
N PHE A 289 23.24 36.33 -14.49
CA PHE A 289 22.02 37.03 -14.86
C PHE A 289 22.31 38.51 -15.01
N SER A 290 21.75 39.13 -16.05
CA SER A 290 21.93 40.56 -16.30
C SER A 290 20.62 41.30 -16.11
N ILE A 291 20.68 42.36 -15.30
CA ILE A 291 19.58 43.27 -15.00
C ILE A 291 19.95 44.62 -15.60
N ALA A 292 19.19 45.03 -16.62
CA ALA A 292 19.34 46.33 -17.22
C ALA A 292 18.50 47.36 -16.45
N VAL A 293 19.16 48.34 -15.84
CA VAL A 293 18.51 49.46 -15.15
C VAL A 293 18.50 50.65 -16.10
N LEU A 294 17.32 51.16 -16.44
CA LEU A 294 17.18 52.28 -17.37
C LEU A 294 17.73 53.58 -16.77
N GLY A 295 18.91 54.00 -17.23
CA GLY A 295 19.43 55.35 -17.02
C GLY A 295 18.65 56.40 -17.84
N ASP A 296 18.55 57.62 -17.30
CA ASP A 296 17.70 58.71 -17.83
C ASP A 296 18.04 59.11 -19.30
N TYR A 297 19.25 58.79 -19.78
CA TYR A 297 19.71 59.08 -21.14
C TYR A 297 18.98 58.32 -22.26
N ASN A 298 18.30 57.20 -21.94
CA ASN A 298 17.57 56.39 -22.93
C ASN A 298 16.06 56.64 -22.95
N ARG A 299 15.54 57.64 -22.22
CA ARG A 299 14.09 57.93 -22.18
C ARG A 299 13.53 58.46 -23.51
N GLN A 300 14.37 58.76 -24.52
CA GLN A 300 13.86 59.37 -25.76
C GLN A 300 14.13 58.69 -27.09
N ASN A 301 15.10 57.80 -27.33
CA ASN A 301 15.29 57.32 -28.72
C ASN A 301 16.12 56.03 -28.87
N LYS A 302 15.55 54.86 -28.51
CA LYS A 302 15.91 53.59 -29.19
C LYS A 302 14.87 52.50 -28.93
N SER A 303 14.24 52.02 -30.00
CA SER A 303 13.60 50.71 -30.01
C SER A 303 14.69 49.65 -29.87
N LEU A 304 14.85 49.08 -28.68
CA LEU A 304 15.78 47.99 -28.41
C LEU A 304 15.19 46.67 -28.92
N ASP A 305 15.31 46.43 -30.23
CA ASP A 305 15.33 45.07 -30.77
C ASP A 305 16.75 44.51 -30.56
N GLN A 306 16.99 43.91 -29.40
CA GLN A 306 18.14 43.03 -29.18
C GLN A 306 17.67 41.65 -28.75
N LYS A 307 18.32 40.64 -29.34
CA LYS A 307 17.96 39.22 -29.33
C LYS A 307 17.47 38.74 -27.96
N LYS A 308 16.36 38.00 -27.97
CA LYS A 308 15.89 37.16 -26.86
C LYS A 308 16.97 36.12 -26.49
N GLU A 309 17.78 36.44 -25.50
CA GLU A 309 18.49 35.44 -24.70
C GLU A 309 17.76 35.28 -23.36
N ASP A 310 17.74 34.06 -22.83
CA ASP A 310 16.93 33.66 -21.67
C ASP A 310 17.36 34.30 -20.34
N HIS A 311 18.38 35.16 -20.30
CA HIS A 311 18.98 35.69 -19.06
C HIS A 311 19.03 37.23 -18.97
N PHE A 312 18.29 37.93 -19.83
CA PHE A 312 18.25 39.39 -19.85
C PHE A 312 16.90 39.93 -19.38
N PHE A 313 16.91 40.72 -18.31
CA PHE A 313 15.70 41.38 -17.80
C PHE A 313 15.80 42.90 -18.03
N ASN A 314 14.86 43.45 -18.80
CA ASN A 314 14.71 44.89 -18.99
C ASN A 314 13.81 45.46 -17.89
N VAL A 315 14.33 46.40 -17.09
CA VAL A 315 13.59 47.02 -15.99
C VAL A 315 13.18 48.42 -16.36
N SER A 316 11.95 48.55 -16.88
CA SER A 316 11.30 49.85 -17.13
C SER A 316 10.34 50.30 -16.04
N ASP A 317 10.02 49.45 -15.05
CA ASP A 317 9.03 49.78 -14.02
C ASP A 317 9.25 49.07 -12.66
N GLU A 318 8.79 49.69 -11.57
CA GLU A 318 8.96 49.24 -10.18
C GLU A 318 8.25 47.90 -9.90
N ALA A 319 7.23 47.55 -10.71
CA ALA A 319 6.51 46.28 -10.66
C ALA A 319 7.21 45.13 -11.42
N ALA A 320 8.07 45.45 -12.40
CA ALA A 320 8.84 44.43 -13.14
C ALA A 320 9.93 43.80 -12.28
N LEU A 321 10.40 44.52 -11.25
CA LEU A 321 11.44 44.08 -10.31
C LEU A 321 11.02 42.89 -9.43
N ILE A 322 9.75 42.82 -9.03
CA ILE A 322 9.21 41.68 -8.25
C ILE A 322 9.22 40.42 -9.11
N ASN A 323 8.79 40.53 -10.38
CA ASN A 323 8.82 39.43 -11.34
C ASN A 323 10.23 38.96 -11.65
N ILE A 324 11.25 39.82 -11.54
CA ILE A 324 12.66 39.46 -11.76
C ILE A 324 13.22 38.70 -10.57
N VAL A 325 12.82 39.02 -9.34
CA VAL A 325 13.18 38.23 -8.14
C VAL A 325 12.54 36.84 -8.24
N ASP A 326 11.27 36.75 -8.63
CA ASP A 326 10.58 35.46 -8.81
C ASP A 326 11.13 34.68 -10.02
N ALA A 327 11.50 35.36 -11.11
CA ALA A 327 12.12 34.74 -12.30
C ALA A 327 13.58 34.33 -12.05
N LEU A 328 14.35 35.11 -11.29
CA LEU A 328 15.70 34.76 -10.85
C LEU A 328 15.64 33.60 -9.88
N GLY A 329 14.77 33.66 -8.88
CA GLY A 329 14.51 32.54 -7.97
C GLY A 329 14.17 31.29 -8.77
N SER A 330 13.07 31.30 -9.52
CA SER A 330 12.63 30.13 -10.31
C SER A 330 13.67 29.63 -11.33
N LYS A 331 14.45 30.48 -12.00
CA LYS A 331 15.51 30.04 -12.93
C LYS A 331 16.78 29.56 -12.22
N ILE A 332 17.17 30.18 -11.12
CA ILE A 332 18.29 29.73 -10.27
C ILE A 332 17.99 28.31 -9.75
N PHE A 333 16.74 28.03 -9.38
CA PHE A 333 16.29 26.71 -8.95
C PHE A 333 16.04 25.71 -10.10
N ALA A 334 15.87 26.17 -11.34
CA ALA A 334 15.69 25.30 -12.52
C ALA A 334 17.01 24.68 -13.03
N LEU A 335 18.16 25.24 -12.66
CA LEU A 335 19.48 24.85 -13.15
C LEU A 335 20.03 23.56 -12.54
N GLU A 336 19.39 23.02 -11.50
CA GLU A 336 19.69 21.66 -11.00
C GLU A 336 19.17 20.56 -11.93
N ALA A 337 18.25 20.87 -12.85
CA ALA A 337 17.67 19.87 -13.74
C ALA A 337 18.45 19.63 -15.05
N THR A 338 19.46 20.44 -15.38
CA THR A 338 20.09 20.41 -16.71
C THR A 338 21.62 20.54 -16.76
N SER A 339 22.36 20.37 -15.67
CA SER A 339 23.81 20.15 -15.76
C SER A 339 24.12 18.72 -16.22
N GLY A 340 24.11 18.53 -17.54
CA GLY A 340 24.26 17.26 -18.27
C GLY A 340 25.60 16.51 -18.14
N ASN A 341 26.31 16.64 -17.03
CA ASN A 341 27.44 15.77 -16.67
C ASN A 341 27.53 15.42 -15.17
N HIS A 342 26.66 15.97 -14.32
CA HIS A 342 26.54 15.61 -12.92
C HIS A 342 25.06 15.64 -12.52
N THR A 343 24.29 14.63 -12.94
CA THR A 343 22.98 14.40 -12.33
C THR A 343 23.24 14.00 -10.87
N SER A 344 23.01 14.91 -9.93
CA SER A 344 22.95 14.56 -8.51
C SER A 344 21.89 13.47 -8.34
N SER A 345 22.26 12.34 -7.75
CA SER A 345 21.32 11.27 -7.40
C SER A 345 20.22 11.82 -6.50
N PHE A 346 18.97 11.38 -6.66
CA PHE A 346 17.89 11.74 -5.76
C PHE A 346 18.11 11.03 -4.42
N GLU A 347 18.01 11.78 -3.32
CA GLU A 347 18.00 11.23 -1.97
C GLU A 347 16.56 11.04 -1.47
N MET A 348 15.90 12.09 -0.99
CA MET A 348 14.57 12.00 -0.37
C MET A 348 13.52 12.86 -1.09
N GLU A 349 13.92 13.62 -2.10
CA GLU A 349 13.10 14.54 -2.90
C GLU A 349 11.92 13.82 -3.57
N MET A 350 12.12 12.56 -3.95
CA MET A 350 11.11 11.70 -4.57
C MET A 350 10.69 10.55 -3.65
N SER A 351 10.85 10.69 -2.33
CA SER A 351 10.73 9.57 -1.38
C SER A 351 9.37 8.87 -1.36
N GLN A 352 8.28 9.59 -1.65
CA GLN A 352 6.91 9.06 -1.57
C GLN A 352 6.62 8.33 -0.25
N SER A 353 7.07 8.90 0.88
CA SER A 353 6.85 8.36 2.22
C SER A 353 5.36 8.24 2.53
N GLY A 354 4.97 7.08 3.08
CA GLY A 354 3.57 6.73 3.26
C GLY A 354 2.97 6.00 2.06
N PHE A 355 3.81 5.48 1.15
CA PHE A 355 3.39 4.55 0.10
C PHE A 355 2.80 3.26 0.67
N SER A 356 3.35 2.82 1.79
CA SER A 356 2.76 1.81 2.69
C SER A 356 2.96 2.26 4.12
N VAL A 357 2.10 1.80 5.03
CA VAL A 357 2.18 2.14 6.46
C VAL A 357 1.81 0.93 7.28
N HIS A 358 2.58 0.71 8.34
CA HIS A 358 2.24 -0.26 9.38
C HIS A 358 2.31 0.38 10.76
N THR A 359 1.23 0.21 11.52
CA THR A 359 1.13 0.69 12.89
C THR A 359 1.32 -0.48 13.85
N SER A 360 2.17 -0.28 14.85
CA SER A 360 2.49 -1.31 15.86
C SER A 360 2.49 -0.67 17.24
N ARG A 361 2.49 -1.49 18.31
CA ARG A 361 2.65 -0.96 19.67
C ARG A 361 3.99 -0.26 19.89
N ALA A 362 4.99 -0.58 19.05
CA ALA A 362 6.33 0.01 19.11
C ALA A 362 6.44 1.34 18.35
N GLY A 363 5.48 1.68 17.50
CA GLY A 363 5.49 2.89 16.67
C GLY A 363 4.98 2.64 15.25
N VAL A 364 5.03 3.70 14.45
CA VAL A 364 4.62 3.73 13.04
C VAL A 364 5.82 3.49 12.12
N MET A 365 5.60 2.75 11.04
CA MET A 365 6.56 2.59 9.94
C MET A 365 5.95 3.14 8.66
N LEU A 366 6.71 3.92 7.90
CA LEU A 366 6.30 4.46 6.61
C LEU A 366 7.23 3.93 5.51
N GLY A 367 6.69 3.22 4.53
CA GLY A 367 7.39 2.87 3.31
C GLY A 367 7.66 4.12 2.45
N ALA A 368 8.90 4.26 1.98
CA ALA A 368 9.36 5.38 1.15
C ALA A 368 10.06 4.83 -0.10
N VAL A 369 9.26 4.41 -1.09
CA VAL A 369 9.72 3.63 -2.26
C VAL A 369 10.63 4.40 -3.20
N GLY A 370 10.45 5.71 -3.31
CA GLY A 370 11.22 6.54 -4.25
C GLY A 370 12.50 7.12 -3.65
N ALA A 371 12.81 6.79 -2.39
CA ALA A 371 14.05 7.21 -1.75
C ALA A 371 15.27 6.60 -2.45
N TYR A 372 16.36 7.38 -2.52
CA TYR A 372 17.66 6.97 -3.01
C TYR A 372 17.63 6.37 -4.41
N ASP A 373 17.18 7.16 -5.40
CA ASP A 373 16.99 6.71 -6.79
C ASP A 373 16.08 5.48 -6.89
N TRP A 374 14.96 5.51 -6.16
CA TRP A 374 13.98 4.41 -6.06
C TRP A 374 14.54 3.09 -5.50
N ASN A 375 15.71 3.10 -4.86
CA ASN A 375 16.15 1.94 -4.10
C ASN A 375 15.17 1.64 -2.95
N GLY A 376 14.61 2.71 -2.38
CA GLY A 376 13.60 2.69 -1.33
C GLY A 376 14.18 2.58 0.07
N THR A 377 13.38 2.92 1.06
CA THR A 377 13.70 2.79 2.49
C THR A 377 12.42 2.68 3.32
N VAL A 378 12.58 2.49 4.63
CA VAL A 378 11.46 2.50 5.59
C VAL A 378 11.76 3.53 6.67
N VAL A 379 10.93 4.57 6.76
CA VAL A 379 11.02 5.60 7.80
C VAL A 379 10.40 5.06 9.08
N MET A 380 11.17 5.03 10.16
CA MET A 380 10.77 4.42 11.44
C MET A 380 10.46 5.50 12.47
N GLN A 381 9.33 5.39 13.16
CA GLN A 381 9.06 6.25 14.31
C GLN A 381 9.84 5.76 15.55
N SER A 382 10.53 6.68 16.22
CA SER A 382 11.22 6.48 17.50
C SER A 382 10.80 7.59 18.47
N GLY A 383 9.97 7.24 19.45
CA GLY A 383 9.30 8.22 20.31
C GLY A 383 8.38 9.16 19.51
N ASN A 384 8.58 10.47 19.66
CA ASN A 384 7.84 11.50 18.91
C ASN A 384 8.53 11.92 17.60
N SER A 385 9.66 11.30 17.24
CA SER A 385 10.45 11.66 16.07
C SER A 385 10.45 10.53 15.04
N PHE A 386 10.59 10.89 13.76
CA PHE A 386 10.83 9.93 12.69
C PHE A 386 12.31 9.87 12.35
N LYS A 387 12.80 8.67 12.06
CA LYS A 387 14.19 8.40 11.69
C LYS A 387 14.22 7.86 10.27
N VAL A 388 14.96 8.53 9.40
CA VAL A 388 15.19 8.12 8.01
C VAL A 388 16.49 7.30 7.95
N PRO A 389 16.44 6.00 7.59
CA PRO A 389 17.65 5.20 7.46
C PRO A 389 18.52 5.65 6.29
N LYS A 390 19.84 5.45 6.39
CA LYS A 390 20.82 5.81 5.36
C LYS A 390 20.65 4.99 4.07
N LYS A 391 21.09 5.53 2.92
CA LYS A 391 21.04 4.91 1.57
C LYS A 391 21.51 3.45 1.51
N ASN A 392 22.51 3.08 2.31
CA ASN A 392 23.12 1.75 2.31
C ASN A 392 22.52 0.77 3.35
N THR A 393 21.43 1.13 4.03
CA THR A 393 20.83 0.29 5.08
C THR A 393 20.24 -1.01 4.53
N PHE A 394 19.50 -0.91 3.43
CA PHE A 394 18.85 -2.06 2.78
C PHE A 394 19.60 -2.56 1.52
N HIS A 395 20.75 -1.95 1.23
CA HIS A 395 21.56 -2.23 0.05
C HIS A 395 23.04 -2.05 0.37
N ASP A 396 23.82 -3.12 0.27
CA ASP A 396 25.27 -3.06 0.46
C ASP A 396 25.97 -2.91 -0.90
N PRO A 397 26.51 -1.73 -1.24
CA PRO A 397 27.15 -1.49 -2.53
C PRO A 397 28.43 -2.31 -2.74
N LEU A 398 29.06 -2.84 -1.68
CA LEU A 398 30.25 -3.68 -1.79
C LEU A 398 29.91 -5.10 -2.25
N VAL A 399 28.73 -5.60 -1.85
CA VAL A 399 28.24 -6.93 -2.18
C VAL A 399 27.36 -6.92 -3.43
N GLN A 400 26.58 -5.86 -3.63
CA GLN A 400 25.50 -5.75 -4.63
C GLN A 400 25.86 -4.80 -5.78
N LYS A 401 27.12 -4.84 -6.27
CA LYS A 401 27.68 -3.93 -7.29
C LYS A 401 26.87 -3.78 -8.60
N TYR A 402 26.00 -4.74 -8.92
CA TYR A 402 25.24 -4.79 -10.19
C TYR A 402 23.72 -4.88 -9.99
N GLU A 403 23.20 -4.83 -8.76
CA GLU A 403 21.76 -5.06 -8.46
C GLU A 403 20.94 -3.76 -8.23
N GLY A 404 21.53 -2.59 -8.50
CA GLY A 404 21.04 -1.30 -8.00
C GLY A 404 20.17 -0.47 -8.97
N MET A 405 19.12 -1.04 -9.58
CA MET A 405 18.09 -0.22 -10.21
C MET A 405 16.75 -0.41 -9.49
N ALA A 406 16.26 0.68 -8.86
CA ALA A 406 14.87 0.85 -8.44
C ALA A 406 14.25 -0.35 -7.69
N GLY A 407 14.80 -0.73 -6.53
CA GLY A 407 14.34 -1.89 -5.75
C GLY A 407 12.95 -1.73 -5.10
N TYR A 408 12.50 -0.50 -4.88
CA TYR A 408 11.23 -0.15 -4.21
C TYR A 408 11.11 -0.76 -2.81
N VAL A 409 12.20 -0.72 -2.02
CA VAL A 409 12.12 -1.13 -0.60
C VAL A 409 11.08 -0.26 0.12
N GLY A 410 10.21 -0.90 0.91
CA GLY A 410 9.10 -0.23 1.59
C GLY A 410 7.84 -0.15 0.73
N TYR A 411 7.75 -0.92 -0.36
CA TYR A 411 6.50 -1.04 -1.13
C TYR A 411 5.36 -1.57 -0.25
N ASP A 412 5.68 -2.53 0.62
CA ASP A 412 4.83 -2.95 1.72
C ASP A 412 5.66 -3.17 2.97
N VAL A 413 5.07 -2.93 4.14
CA VAL A 413 5.75 -3.01 5.44
C VAL A 413 4.87 -3.71 6.48
N GLN A 414 5.47 -4.57 7.30
CA GLN A 414 4.78 -5.35 8.34
C GLN A 414 5.68 -5.56 9.56
N SER A 415 5.10 -6.02 10.66
CA SER A 415 5.85 -6.41 11.87
C SER A 415 5.43 -7.78 12.38
N ALA A 416 6.39 -8.60 12.79
CA ALA A 416 6.15 -9.88 13.47
C ALA A 416 6.61 -9.83 14.93
N TYR A 417 5.76 -10.30 15.84
CA TYR A 417 6.08 -10.38 17.27
C TYR A 417 6.55 -11.78 17.62
N THR A 418 7.72 -11.88 18.25
CA THR A 418 8.30 -13.15 18.68
C THR A 418 8.76 -13.07 20.13
N GLN A 419 9.11 -14.22 20.72
CA GLN A 419 9.69 -14.27 22.06
C GLN A 419 11.04 -13.53 22.16
N ALA A 420 11.77 -13.44 21.03
CA ALA A 420 13.02 -12.69 20.93
C ALA A 420 12.82 -11.18 20.66
N GLY A 421 11.57 -10.70 20.63
CA GLY A 421 11.20 -9.31 20.34
C GLY A 421 10.56 -9.14 18.97
N VAL A 422 10.53 -7.90 18.49
CA VAL A 422 9.85 -7.52 17.26
C VAL A 422 10.81 -7.63 16.07
N PHE A 423 10.34 -8.29 15.00
CA PHE A 423 10.93 -8.21 13.68
C PHE A 423 10.11 -7.28 12.80
N TYR A 424 10.79 -6.48 12.02
CA TYR A 424 10.19 -5.61 11.01
C TYR A 424 10.48 -6.19 9.64
N ILE A 425 9.54 -6.01 8.72
CA ILE A 425 9.53 -6.68 7.43
C ILE A 425 9.22 -5.64 6.37
N ALA A 426 10.06 -5.58 5.33
CA ALA A 426 9.89 -4.66 4.21
C ALA A 426 10.00 -5.40 2.87
N GLY A 427 9.00 -5.17 2.02
CA GLY A 427 8.93 -5.65 0.66
C GLY A 427 9.70 -4.76 -0.31
N ALA A 428 10.33 -5.37 -1.31
CA ALA A 428 11.08 -4.72 -2.38
C ALA A 428 10.82 -5.47 -3.70
N PRO A 429 9.62 -5.34 -4.28
CA PRO A 429 9.15 -6.23 -5.36
C PRO A 429 9.89 -6.05 -6.68
N ARG A 430 10.62 -4.94 -6.87
CA ARG A 430 11.45 -4.70 -8.06
C ARG A 430 12.92 -5.04 -7.86
N PHE A 431 13.33 -5.43 -6.65
CA PHE A 431 14.71 -5.77 -6.37
C PHE A 431 15.20 -6.91 -7.26
N ASN A 432 16.27 -6.66 -8.02
CA ASN A 432 16.83 -7.59 -9.01
C ASN A 432 15.79 -8.15 -9.99
N HIS A 433 14.74 -7.37 -10.27
CA HIS A 433 13.57 -7.73 -11.09
C HIS A 433 12.77 -8.96 -10.66
N THR A 434 13.22 -9.75 -9.69
CA THR A 434 12.49 -10.92 -9.14
C THR A 434 11.71 -10.58 -7.88
N GLY A 435 12.16 -9.56 -7.14
CA GLY A 435 11.60 -9.16 -5.85
C GLY A 435 12.35 -9.74 -4.65
N ARG A 436 12.23 -9.06 -3.51
CA ARG A 436 12.89 -9.41 -2.24
C ARG A 436 12.03 -8.97 -1.05
N VAL A 437 12.12 -9.72 0.04
CA VAL A 437 11.61 -9.31 1.36
C VAL A 437 12.77 -9.26 2.34
N SER A 438 12.91 -8.16 3.08
CA SER A 438 13.95 -7.98 4.09
C SER A 438 13.35 -8.02 5.48
N ILE A 439 13.88 -8.89 6.34
CA ILE A 439 13.49 -9.01 7.75
C ILE A 439 14.61 -8.44 8.60
N TYR A 440 14.27 -7.52 9.49
CA TYR A 440 15.24 -6.73 10.24
C TYR A 440 14.79 -6.39 11.66
N ARG A 441 15.74 -5.92 12.46
CA ARG A 441 15.49 -5.37 13.79
C ARG A 441 15.81 -3.88 13.79
N TYR A 442 15.15 -3.14 14.67
CA TYR A 442 15.35 -1.72 14.87
C TYR A 442 15.55 -1.47 16.36
N ASP A 443 16.63 -0.76 16.73
CA ASP A 443 16.99 -0.47 18.13
C ASP A 443 16.59 0.96 18.56
N GLY A 444 15.95 1.73 17.68
CA GLY A 444 15.58 3.14 17.90
C GLY A 444 16.45 4.14 17.15
N GLU A 445 17.60 3.71 16.62
CA GLU A 445 18.49 4.52 15.78
C GLU A 445 18.93 3.78 14.51
N ASN A 446 19.32 2.51 14.61
CA ASN A 446 19.87 1.73 13.52
C ASN A 446 19.01 0.50 13.18
N ILE A 447 18.98 0.18 11.89
CA ILE A 447 18.37 -1.02 11.36
C ILE A 447 19.45 -2.09 11.17
N THR A 448 19.20 -3.30 11.67
CA THR A 448 20.05 -4.47 11.46
C THR A 448 19.29 -5.53 10.69
N ILE A 449 19.70 -5.77 9.43
CA ILE A 449 19.11 -6.81 8.59
C ILE A 449 19.43 -8.19 9.18
N THR A 450 18.40 -9.00 9.39
CA THR A 450 18.52 -10.37 9.92
C THR A 450 18.44 -11.41 8.81
N GLN A 451 17.57 -11.22 7.82
CA GLN A 451 17.37 -12.17 6.72
C GLN A 451 16.84 -11.48 5.46
N HIS A 452 17.15 -12.06 4.30
CA HIS A 452 16.48 -11.74 3.04
C HIS A 452 15.78 -12.99 2.49
N LEU A 453 14.54 -12.82 2.03
CA LEU A 453 13.82 -13.78 1.20
C LEU A 453 13.82 -13.26 -0.23
N ARG A 454 14.06 -14.12 -1.23
CA ARG A 454 14.20 -13.72 -2.63
C ARG A 454 13.10 -14.37 -3.48
N GLY A 455 12.54 -13.60 -4.40
CA GLY A 455 11.62 -14.13 -5.41
C GLY A 455 12.36 -15.01 -6.42
N GLU A 456 11.67 -16.03 -6.94
CA GLU A 456 12.25 -17.01 -7.85
C GLU A 456 12.12 -16.62 -9.34
N GLN A 457 11.06 -15.87 -9.69
CA GLN A 457 10.71 -15.54 -11.06
C GLN A 457 10.80 -14.03 -11.32
N ILE A 458 11.47 -13.66 -12.41
CA ILE A 458 11.56 -12.26 -12.88
C ILE A 458 10.16 -11.74 -13.20
N GLY A 459 9.86 -10.52 -12.78
CA GLY A 459 8.58 -9.86 -13.00
C GLY A 459 7.47 -10.34 -12.07
N SER A 460 7.70 -11.36 -11.23
CA SER A 460 6.66 -11.89 -10.34
C SER A 460 6.17 -10.93 -9.27
N TYR A 461 6.92 -9.84 -9.05
CA TYR A 461 6.61 -8.80 -8.07
C TYR A 461 6.60 -9.33 -6.63
N PHE A 462 7.42 -10.34 -6.35
CA PHE A 462 7.51 -10.99 -5.03
C PHE A 462 7.84 -9.98 -3.92
N GLY A 463 7.02 -9.97 -2.88
CA GLY A 463 7.16 -9.05 -1.76
C GLY A 463 6.38 -7.74 -1.93
N SER A 464 5.46 -7.66 -2.89
CA SER A 464 4.58 -6.49 -3.04
C SER A 464 3.42 -6.46 -2.05
N ILE A 465 3.11 -7.61 -1.43
CA ILE A 465 2.04 -7.79 -0.43
C ILE A 465 2.60 -8.70 0.67
N LEU A 466 2.48 -8.27 1.91
CA LEU A 466 2.98 -8.92 3.11
C LEU A 466 1.85 -8.99 4.12
N GLN A 467 1.68 -10.14 4.75
CA GLN A 467 0.74 -10.28 5.86
C GLN A 467 1.29 -11.19 6.95
N THR A 468 1.28 -10.69 8.19
CA THR A 468 1.69 -11.46 9.37
C THR A 468 0.49 -11.93 10.15
N LEU A 469 0.55 -13.15 10.69
CA LEU A 469 -0.57 -13.76 11.38
C LEU A 469 -0.15 -14.57 12.62
N ASP A 470 -0.91 -14.38 13.69
CA ASP A 470 -0.95 -15.25 14.86
C ASP A 470 -2.14 -16.21 14.71
N VAL A 471 -1.87 -17.47 14.37
CA VAL A 471 -2.90 -18.48 14.06
C VAL A 471 -3.46 -19.06 15.34
N ASN A 472 -2.60 -19.24 16.34
CA ASN A 472 -2.92 -19.95 17.56
C ASN A 472 -3.45 -19.02 18.69
N LYS A 473 -3.37 -17.69 18.49
CA LYS A 473 -3.75 -16.61 19.41
C LYS A 473 -2.89 -16.54 20.68
N ASP A 474 -1.62 -16.93 20.61
CA ASP A 474 -0.67 -16.85 21.73
C ASP A 474 0.04 -15.49 21.84
N SER A 475 -0.38 -14.50 21.03
CA SER A 475 0.21 -13.16 20.88
C SER A 475 1.56 -13.13 20.15
N TYR A 476 2.03 -14.25 19.61
CA TYR A 476 3.20 -14.30 18.74
C TYR A 476 2.81 -14.59 17.30
N THR A 477 3.55 -14.02 16.37
CA THR A 477 3.33 -14.25 14.94
C THR A 477 3.87 -15.63 14.55
N ASP A 478 2.99 -16.47 14.02
CA ASP A 478 3.30 -17.83 13.56
C ASP A 478 3.73 -17.85 12.08
N ILE A 479 3.08 -17.03 11.25
CA ILE A 479 3.17 -17.09 9.79
C ILE A 479 3.41 -15.70 9.20
N LEU A 480 4.28 -15.66 8.19
CA LEU A 480 4.41 -14.57 7.22
C LEU A 480 3.94 -15.07 5.86
N LEU A 481 3.00 -14.35 5.27
CA LEU A 481 2.55 -14.54 3.90
C LEU A 481 3.24 -13.50 3.01
N VAL A 482 3.75 -13.94 1.85
CA VAL A 482 4.38 -13.06 0.86
C VAL A 482 3.72 -13.28 -0.49
N GLY A 483 3.11 -12.22 -1.04
CA GLY A 483 2.49 -12.23 -2.35
C GLY A 483 3.48 -11.96 -3.49
N ALA A 484 3.22 -12.61 -4.62
CA ALA A 484 3.85 -12.40 -5.92
C ALA A 484 2.73 -12.39 -6.98
N PRO A 485 1.92 -11.31 -7.06
CA PRO A 485 0.70 -11.29 -7.86
C PRO A 485 0.94 -11.43 -9.35
N MET A 486 2.11 -11.01 -9.85
CA MET A 486 2.48 -11.09 -11.27
C MET A 486 3.21 -12.40 -11.60
N PHE A 487 3.13 -13.41 -10.72
CA PHE A 487 3.73 -14.71 -11.00
C PHE A 487 3.03 -15.37 -12.18
N MET A 488 3.82 -15.74 -13.19
CA MET A 488 3.37 -16.40 -14.41
C MET A 488 3.36 -17.91 -14.22
N GLY A 489 2.23 -18.53 -14.52
CA GLY A 489 2.04 -19.97 -14.52
C GLY A 489 2.78 -20.68 -15.67
N PRO A 490 2.72 -22.01 -15.72
CA PRO A 490 3.34 -22.81 -16.78
C PRO A 490 2.86 -22.46 -18.19
N GLU A 491 1.63 -21.93 -18.31
CA GLU A 491 1.00 -21.53 -19.57
C GLU A 491 1.24 -20.06 -19.94
N ARG A 492 2.09 -19.34 -19.17
CA ARG A 492 2.37 -17.89 -19.32
C ARG A 492 1.15 -16.99 -19.10
N ASP A 493 0.19 -17.48 -18.32
CA ASP A 493 -0.90 -16.71 -17.75
C ASP A 493 -0.49 -16.16 -16.38
N GLU A 494 -0.93 -14.93 -16.06
CA GLU A 494 -0.76 -14.35 -14.73
C GLU A 494 -1.67 -15.10 -13.76
N GLN A 495 -1.08 -15.99 -12.96
CA GLN A 495 -1.82 -16.77 -11.96
C GLN A 495 -1.67 -16.17 -10.56
N GLY A 496 -0.59 -15.41 -10.34
CA GLY A 496 -0.18 -14.98 -9.02
C GLY A 496 0.25 -16.15 -8.13
N GLN A 497 1.02 -15.85 -7.09
CA GLN A 497 1.45 -16.85 -6.12
C GLN A 497 1.53 -16.24 -4.72
N VAL A 498 1.22 -17.03 -3.69
CA VAL A 498 1.46 -16.66 -2.30
C VAL A 498 2.37 -17.69 -1.64
N TYR A 499 3.43 -17.19 -1.01
CA TYR A 499 4.41 -17.98 -0.29
C TYR A 499 4.10 -17.92 1.21
N VAL A 500 4.19 -19.06 1.88
CA VAL A 500 3.90 -19.21 3.32
C VAL A 500 5.20 -19.51 4.05
N TYR A 501 5.63 -18.58 4.90
CA TYR A 501 6.84 -18.71 5.71
C TYR A 501 6.46 -18.90 7.17
N LYS A 502 7.03 -19.92 7.81
CA LYS A 502 6.88 -20.14 9.25
C LYS A 502 7.93 -19.33 10.01
N ILE A 503 7.47 -18.55 10.99
CA ILE A 503 8.32 -17.78 11.88
C ILE A 503 8.67 -18.66 13.09
N SER A 504 9.97 -18.79 13.38
CA SER A 504 10.44 -19.56 14.53
C SER A 504 10.54 -18.68 15.78
N LYS A 505 10.43 -19.29 16.96
CA LYS A 505 10.53 -18.58 18.26
C LYS A 505 11.85 -17.83 18.45
N THR A 506 12.91 -18.23 17.73
CA THR A 506 14.28 -17.70 17.84
C THR A 506 14.91 -17.29 16.51
N GLN A 507 14.28 -17.56 15.36
CA GLN A 507 14.79 -17.23 14.02
C GLN A 507 13.68 -16.64 13.13
N PRO A 508 14.01 -15.67 12.27
CA PRO A 508 13.03 -14.91 11.48
C PRO A 508 12.15 -15.80 10.58
N CYS A 509 12.70 -16.55 9.62
CA CYS A 509 11.95 -17.48 8.77
C CYS A 509 12.78 -18.71 8.42
N ALA A 510 12.20 -19.90 8.49
CA ALA A 510 12.82 -21.12 7.96
C ALA A 510 12.59 -21.21 6.45
N ASP A 511 13.65 -21.40 5.67
CA ASP A 511 13.59 -21.57 4.21
C ASP A 511 12.90 -22.89 3.85
N PRO A 512 11.83 -22.90 3.03
CA PRO A 512 11.26 -24.12 2.51
C PRO A 512 12.22 -24.77 1.48
N HIS A 513 13.17 -25.56 1.98
CA HIS A 513 14.05 -26.51 1.29
C HIS A 513 15.35 -25.99 0.63
N HIS A 514 16.44 -26.06 1.40
CA HIS A 514 17.76 -26.46 0.87
C HIS A 514 18.26 -27.71 1.61
N PRO A 515 17.88 -28.93 1.19
CA PRO A 515 18.50 -30.13 1.74
C PRO A 515 19.96 -30.16 1.31
N ARG A 516 20.86 -30.20 2.29
CA ARG A 516 22.24 -30.62 2.09
C ARG A 516 22.25 -31.90 1.25
N SER A 517 23.09 -31.90 0.23
CA SER A 517 23.31 -33.00 -0.69
C SER A 517 23.50 -34.34 0.03
N ASP A 518 22.47 -35.19 0.04
CA ASP A 518 22.69 -36.61 -0.19
C ASP A 518 21.39 -37.31 -0.64
N LYS A 519 21.51 -37.93 -1.82
CA LYS A 519 20.69 -38.99 -2.42
C LYS A 519 19.23 -38.68 -2.84
N ARG A 520 19.05 -38.84 -4.16
CA ARG A 520 17.83 -38.95 -4.97
C ARG A 520 16.66 -39.62 -4.25
N GLU A 521 15.60 -38.85 -4.05
CA GLU A 521 14.22 -39.31 -4.21
C GLU A 521 13.38 -38.13 -4.73
N ARG A 522 12.82 -38.27 -5.94
CA ARG A 522 11.82 -37.34 -6.47
C ARG A 522 10.51 -37.64 -5.75
N ALA A 523 10.12 -36.79 -4.81
CA ALA A 523 8.76 -36.71 -4.29
C ALA A 523 8.08 -35.45 -4.87
N PRO A 524 6.77 -35.50 -5.21
CA PRO A 524 6.05 -34.31 -5.65
C PRO A 524 5.94 -33.34 -4.47
N SER A 525 6.61 -32.20 -4.56
CA SER A 525 6.62 -31.18 -3.51
C SER A 525 5.32 -30.36 -3.55
N THR A 526 4.28 -30.94 -2.96
CA THR A 526 3.14 -30.24 -2.37
C THR A 526 2.81 -31.00 -1.10
N VAL A 527 3.41 -30.59 0.02
CA VAL A 527 3.07 -31.17 1.32
C VAL A 527 1.95 -30.33 1.91
N LEU A 528 0.72 -30.67 1.53
CA LEU A 528 -0.46 -30.40 2.32
C LEU A 528 -0.39 -31.32 3.55
N TYR A 529 0.14 -30.83 4.67
CA TYR A 529 -0.30 -31.39 5.94
C TYR A 529 -1.80 -31.06 6.07
N PRO A 530 -2.66 -32.00 6.52
CA PRO A 530 -4.04 -31.65 6.88
C PRO A 530 -3.96 -30.56 7.95
N PRO A 531 -4.40 -29.34 7.63
CA PRO A 531 -4.37 -28.26 8.60
C PRO A 531 -5.39 -28.56 9.70
N ARG A 532 -5.18 -28.07 10.93
CA ARG A 532 -6.25 -28.11 11.95
C ARG A 532 -7.33 -27.09 11.57
N GLU A 533 -8.59 -27.30 11.96
CA GLU A 533 -9.79 -26.54 11.56
C GLU A 533 -9.62 -25.02 11.32
N ARG A 534 -8.82 -24.30 12.12
CA ARG A 534 -8.57 -22.84 11.94
C ARG A 534 -7.64 -22.48 10.78
N GLU A 535 -6.74 -23.37 10.38
CA GLU A 535 -5.82 -23.17 9.25
C GLU A 535 -6.55 -23.36 7.90
N GLN A 536 -7.68 -24.07 7.87
CA GLN A 536 -8.54 -24.21 6.67
C GLN A 536 -9.31 -22.91 6.36
N ASP A 537 -9.86 -22.22 7.36
CA ASP A 537 -10.50 -20.90 7.18
C ASP A 537 -9.54 -19.88 6.56
N LEU A 538 -8.25 -19.99 6.88
CA LEU A 538 -7.17 -19.10 6.47
C LEU A 538 -6.59 -19.40 5.08
N LEU A 539 -6.51 -20.68 4.70
CA LEU A 539 -6.23 -21.09 3.33
C LEU A 539 -7.37 -20.72 2.37
N CYS A 540 -8.62 -20.70 2.86
CA CYS A 540 -9.78 -20.22 2.10
C CYS A 540 -9.69 -18.72 1.77
N SER A 541 -9.26 -17.88 2.72
CA SER A 541 -9.02 -16.43 2.54
C SER A 541 -8.01 -16.07 1.45
N LEU A 542 -7.01 -16.93 1.23
CA LEU A 542 -5.90 -16.71 0.30
C LEU A 542 -6.29 -16.79 -1.18
N ARG A 543 -7.37 -17.49 -1.54
CA ARG A 543 -7.88 -17.53 -2.93
C ARG A 543 -8.57 -16.24 -3.36
N ALA A 544 -9.07 -15.43 -2.42
CA ALA A 544 -9.70 -14.14 -2.74
C ALA A 544 -8.68 -13.09 -3.22
N LEU A 545 -7.41 -13.21 -2.81
CA LEU A 545 -6.31 -12.40 -3.35
C LEU A 545 -5.97 -12.72 -4.81
N ALA A 546 -6.41 -13.88 -5.32
CA ALA A 546 -6.19 -14.32 -6.71
C ALA A 546 -7.39 -14.04 -7.64
N ALA A 547 -8.39 -13.29 -7.18
CA ALA A 547 -9.60 -13.01 -7.97
C ALA A 547 -9.43 -11.75 -8.83
N GLU A 548 -8.72 -11.87 -9.96
CA GLU A 548 -9.11 -11.15 -11.18
C GLU A 548 -9.87 -12.11 -12.10
N GLY A 549 -11.10 -11.73 -12.46
CA GLY A 549 -11.67 -11.99 -13.79
C GLY A 549 -11.91 -13.45 -14.23
N LYS A 550 -12.92 -14.13 -13.66
CA LYS A 550 -13.77 -15.03 -14.46
C LYS A 550 -15.13 -14.37 -14.73
N LEU A 551 -15.12 -13.31 -15.52
CA LEU A 551 -16.29 -12.80 -16.22
C LEU A 551 -15.89 -12.63 -17.69
N HIS A 552 -16.75 -13.14 -18.56
CA HIS A 552 -16.54 -13.45 -19.97
C HIS A 552 -15.76 -12.39 -20.78
N ASP A 553 -14.88 -12.91 -21.66
CA ASP A 553 -14.46 -12.38 -22.96
C ASP A 553 -15.30 -11.19 -23.50
N GLN A 554 -14.69 -10.01 -23.65
CA GLN A 554 -14.40 -9.35 -24.93
C GLN A 554 -13.86 -7.93 -24.71
N ASP A 555 -12.84 -7.57 -25.52
CA ASP A 555 -12.22 -6.24 -25.69
C ASP A 555 -11.29 -5.69 -24.59
N TRP A 556 -10.04 -6.17 -24.60
CA TRP A 556 -8.87 -5.47 -24.05
C TRP A 556 -7.99 -4.94 -25.18
N ASN A 557 -8.32 -3.76 -25.70
CA ASN A 557 -7.37 -2.96 -26.47
C ASN A 557 -7.44 -1.52 -25.96
N GLN A 558 -6.31 -1.04 -25.42
CA GLN A 558 -6.01 0.32 -24.94
C GLN A 558 -6.43 0.64 -23.48
N ARG A 559 -5.53 0.41 -22.51
CA ARG A 559 -5.05 1.38 -21.50
C ARG A 559 -4.09 0.72 -20.48
N SER A 560 -3.24 1.56 -19.90
CA SER A 560 -2.07 1.33 -19.02
C SER A 560 -2.28 0.41 -17.81
N PRO A 561 -1.19 -0.16 -17.23
CA PRO A 561 -1.25 -1.12 -16.13
C PRO A 561 -1.42 -0.42 -14.77
N ASP A 562 -2.66 -0.08 -14.41
CA ASP A 562 -3.04 0.29 -13.03
C ASP A 562 -3.80 -0.91 -12.41
N HIS A 563 -3.08 -1.83 -11.77
CA HIS A 563 -3.71 -2.90 -11.01
C HIS A 563 -4.14 -2.40 -9.63
N ARG A 564 -5.42 -2.63 -9.29
CA ARG A 564 -6.02 -2.30 -8.00
C ARG A 564 -5.38 -3.15 -6.90
N SER A 565 -4.86 -2.53 -5.85
CA SER A 565 -4.45 -3.25 -4.65
C SER A 565 -5.71 -3.64 -3.87
N SER A 566 -6.23 -4.85 -4.08
CA SER A 566 -7.34 -5.39 -3.30
C SER A 566 -6.86 -5.79 -1.89
N THR A 567 -6.86 -4.84 -0.96
CA THR A 567 -6.70 -5.13 0.47
C THR A 567 -7.95 -5.85 1.00
N LEU A 568 -7.86 -7.17 1.22
CA LEU A 568 -8.81 -7.90 2.06
C LEU A 568 -8.37 -7.85 3.52
N GLU A 569 -9.11 -7.14 4.35
CA GLU A 569 -8.96 -7.20 5.80
C GLU A 569 -9.77 -8.35 6.40
N PHE A 570 -9.08 -9.26 7.08
CA PHE A 570 -9.70 -10.38 7.80
C PHE A 570 -9.67 -10.12 9.31
N PHE A 571 -10.79 -9.71 9.87
CA PHE A 571 -11.06 -9.88 11.30
C PHE A 571 -12.11 -10.98 11.47
N THR A 572 -11.93 -11.80 12.51
CA THR A 572 -12.88 -12.83 12.92
C THR A 572 -14.31 -12.34 12.75
N HIS A 573 -15.01 -12.94 11.78
CA HIS A 573 -16.42 -12.83 11.43
C HIS A 573 -16.85 -11.90 10.27
N ARG A 574 -15.95 -11.18 9.57
CA ARG A 574 -16.36 -10.22 8.53
C ARG A 574 -15.33 -10.13 7.39
N ILE A 575 -15.78 -10.37 6.16
CA ILE A 575 -14.99 -10.31 4.92
C ILE A 575 -15.49 -9.14 4.08
N ILE A 576 -14.60 -8.41 3.40
CA ILE A 576 -14.97 -7.36 2.44
C ILE A 576 -14.54 -7.82 1.06
N SER A 577 -15.46 -7.87 0.11
CA SER A 577 -15.20 -8.16 -1.31
C SER A 577 -15.37 -6.87 -2.13
N VAL A 578 -14.46 -6.65 -3.06
CA VAL A 578 -14.46 -5.48 -3.97
C VAL A 578 -14.93 -5.93 -5.35
N SER A 579 -15.94 -5.27 -5.92
CA SER A 579 -16.28 -5.36 -7.35
C SER A 579 -16.10 -4.00 -8.02
N ASP A 580 -16.12 -3.97 -9.36
CA ASP A 580 -15.77 -2.78 -10.15
C ASP A 580 -16.56 -1.51 -9.81
N THR A 581 -17.74 -1.64 -9.20
CA THR A 581 -18.65 -0.53 -8.85
C THR A 581 -19.18 -0.58 -7.41
N ASN A 582 -19.00 -1.69 -6.67
CA ASN A 582 -19.63 -1.91 -5.37
C ASN A 582 -18.69 -2.64 -4.39
N PHE A 583 -18.73 -2.25 -3.11
CA PHE A 583 -18.03 -2.90 -2.01
C PHE A 583 -19.01 -3.74 -1.23
N LEU A 584 -18.91 -5.06 -1.32
CA LEU A 584 -19.76 -5.97 -0.59
C LEU A 584 -19.08 -6.34 0.73
N LYS A 585 -19.62 -5.83 1.85
CA LYS A 585 -19.34 -6.39 3.16
C LYS A 585 -20.12 -7.67 3.33
N VAL A 586 -19.40 -8.76 3.51
CA VAL A 586 -19.92 -10.11 3.70
C VAL A 586 -19.75 -10.51 5.15
N MET A 587 -20.84 -10.89 5.81
CA MET A 587 -20.78 -11.36 7.20
C MET A 587 -20.50 -12.85 7.23
N SER A 588 -19.70 -13.34 8.19
CA SER A 588 -19.64 -14.77 8.41
C SER A 588 -20.91 -15.24 9.12
N ARG A 589 -21.45 -16.37 8.68
CA ARG A 589 -22.49 -17.12 9.38
C ARG A 589 -21.84 -17.97 10.47
N ASP A 590 -22.55 -18.17 11.58
CA ASP A 590 -22.10 -19.09 12.62
C ASP A 590 -21.93 -20.51 12.07
N VAL A 591 -20.99 -21.28 12.61
CA VAL A 591 -20.77 -22.68 12.22
C VAL A 591 -21.45 -23.61 13.21
N ALA A 592 -22.20 -24.59 12.70
CA ALA A 592 -22.89 -25.59 13.50
C ALA A 592 -22.38 -27.01 13.22
N GLU A 593 -22.20 -27.76 14.30
CA GLU A 593 -21.93 -29.19 14.28
C GLU A 593 -23.26 -29.95 14.33
N LEU A 594 -23.48 -30.86 13.39
CA LEU A 594 -24.62 -31.76 13.37
C LEU A 594 -24.12 -33.20 13.25
N HIS A 595 -24.19 -33.94 14.35
CA HIS A 595 -23.82 -35.36 14.40
C HIS A 595 -25.06 -36.23 14.27
N ALA A 596 -24.97 -37.29 13.47
CA ALA A 596 -26.03 -38.29 13.35
C ALA A 596 -25.52 -39.68 13.74
N GLU A 597 -26.37 -40.41 14.47
CA GLU A 597 -26.18 -41.82 14.79
C GLU A 597 -27.42 -42.60 14.38
N MET A 598 -27.22 -43.77 13.77
CA MET A 598 -28.29 -44.67 13.36
C MET A 598 -28.05 -46.07 13.93
N THR A 599 -29.05 -46.59 14.62
CA THR A 599 -29.07 -47.92 15.24
C THR A 599 -30.31 -48.68 14.82
N PHE A 600 -30.26 -50.01 14.87
CA PHE A 600 -31.38 -50.88 14.55
C PHE A 600 -31.73 -51.72 15.77
N ASP A 601 -33.01 -51.99 15.98
CA ASP A 601 -33.48 -52.91 17.02
C ASP A 601 -33.04 -54.36 16.79
N LEU A 602 -32.82 -54.73 15.51
CA LEU A 602 -32.36 -56.04 15.10
C LEU A 602 -30.92 -55.98 14.56
N ASN A 603 -30.04 -56.82 15.12
CA ASN A 603 -28.68 -56.99 14.62
C ASN A 603 -28.60 -57.86 13.36
N LYS A 604 -29.62 -58.71 13.13
CA LYS A 604 -29.75 -59.58 11.95
C LYS A 604 -31.21 -59.74 11.54
N ILE A 605 -31.49 -59.63 10.23
CA ILE A 605 -32.82 -59.87 9.65
C ILE A 605 -33.00 -61.38 9.42
N ASN A 606 -34.06 -61.95 10.01
CA ASN A 606 -34.43 -63.37 9.85
C ASN A 606 -35.82 -63.49 9.21
N LEU A 607 -35.85 -63.71 7.89
CA LEU A 607 -37.10 -63.79 7.11
C LEU A 607 -38.00 -64.99 7.47
N GLN A 608 -37.48 -66.00 8.19
CA GLN A 608 -38.27 -67.14 8.64
C GLN A 608 -39.05 -66.86 9.94
N GLN A 609 -38.77 -65.76 10.61
CA GLN A 609 -39.46 -65.31 11.83
C GLN A 609 -40.10 -63.95 11.55
N PRO A 610 -41.26 -63.91 10.86
CA PRO A 610 -41.95 -62.65 10.59
C PRO A 610 -42.29 -61.96 11.91
N THR A 611 -41.96 -60.67 12.00
CA THR A 611 -42.13 -59.85 13.21
C THR A 611 -43.34 -58.92 13.11
N CYS A 612 -43.94 -58.77 11.93
CA CYS A 612 -45.10 -57.92 11.72
C CYS A 612 -45.97 -58.39 10.54
N ASN A 613 -47.24 -58.00 10.55
CA ASN A 613 -48.16 -58.21 9.43
C ASN A 613 -48.41 -56.86 8.72
N ILE A 614 -48.14 -56.80 7.42
CA ILE A 614 -48.35 -55.62 6.57
C ILE A 614 -49.32 -56.03 5.45
N GLN A 615 -50.49 -55.39 5.38
CA GLN A 615 -51.53 -55.64 4.37
C GLN A 615 -51.93 -57.13 4.24
N GLY A 616 -52.00 -57.85 5.37
CA GLY A 616 -52.37 -59.28 5.39
C GLY A 616 -51.21 -60.24 5.09
N ARG A 617 -49.97 -59.75 4.92
CA ARG A 617 -48.77 -60.56 4.70
C ARG A 617 -47.84 -60.51 5.91
N ASP A 618 -47.37 -61.68 6.32
CA ASP A 618 -46.36 -61.81 7.36
C ASP A 618 -44.97 -61.49 6.79
N THR A 619 -44.30 -60.49 7.35
CA THR A 619 -42.97 -60.02 6.94
C THR A 619 -42.13 -59.64 8.16
N VAL A 620 -40.85 -59.32 7.93
CA VAL A 620 -39.95 -58.81 8.97
C VAL A 620 -39.94 -57.30 8.93
N CYS A 621 -40.35 -56.68 10.04
CA CYS A 621 -40.15 -55.28 10.31
C CYS A 621 -38.86 -55.06 11.12
N VAL A 622 -38.15 -54.00 10.78
CA VAL A 622 -36.96 -53.52 11.48
C VAL A 622 -37.23 -52.07 11.88
N ASN A 623 -36.92 -51.70 13.11
CA ASN A 623 -36.99 -50.31 13.56
C ASN A 623 -35.59 -49.70 13.59
N ALA A 624 -35.40 -48.68 12.76
CA ALA A 624 -34.22 -47.82 12.79
C ALA A 624 -34.47 -46.66 13.77
N LYS A 625 -33.62 -46.52 14.78
CA LYS A 625 -33.55 -45.34 15.64
C LYS A 625 -32.45 -44.42 15.13
N VAL A 626 -32.84 -43.22 14.72
CA VAL A 626 -31.94 -42.17 14.25
C VAL A 626 -31.88 -41.07 15.31
N CYS A 627 -30.68 -40.72 15.73
CA CYS A 627 -30.43 -39.67 16.71
C CYS A 627 -29.52 -38.59 16.11
N PHE A 628 -29.87 -37.34 16.38
CA PHE A 628 -29.12 -36.16 15.96
C PHE A 628 -28.68 -35.37 17.19
N THR A 629 -27.47 -34.83 17.14
CA THR A 629 -26.94 -33.90 18.15
C THR A 629 -26.47 -32.63 17.43
N TYR A 630 -26.94 -31.48 17.89
CA TYR A 630 -26.71 -30.17 17.29
C TYR A 630 -26.04 -29.22 18.28
N LYS A 631 -25.01 -28.51 17.81
CA LYS A 631 -24.27 -27.51 18.59
C LYS A 631 -23.75 -26.40 17.69
N ILE A 632 -23.75 -25.15 18.17
CA ILE A 632 -23.12 -24.01 17.49
C ILE A 632 -21.71 -23.81 18.08
N LYS A 633 -20.70 -23.61 17.23
CA LYS A 633 -19.29 -23.41 17.65
C LYS A 633 -19.00 -22.01 18.26
N SER A 634 -19.90 -21.04 18.06
CA SER A 634 -19.75 -19.64 18.50
C SER A 634 -19.72 -19.47 20.04
N GLU A 635 -18.91 -18.54 20.56
CA GLU A 635 -18.74 -18.26 22.01
C GLU A 635 -19.98 -17.66 22.67
N LYS A 636 -20.95 -17.15 21.88
CA LYS A 636 -22.24 -16.72 22.40
C LYS A 636 -23.18 -17.92 22.47
N GLU A 637 -23.31 -18.51 23.66
CA GLU A 637 -24.33 -19.52 23.98
C GLU A 637 -25.73 -18.93 23.80
N THR A 638 -26.23 -18.97 22.57
CA THR A 638 -27.64 -18.77 22.28
C THR A 638 -28.19 -20.12 21.85
N SER A 639 -29.01 -20.72 22.72
CA SER A 639 -29.72 -21.96 22.43
C SER A 639 -30.79 -21.72 21.35
N THR A 640 -30.37 -21.70 20.08
CA THR A 640 -31.28 -21.50 18.96
C THR A 640 -31.88 -22.84 18.54
N ARG A 641 -33.20 -22.97 18.65
CA ARG A 641 -33.94 -24.03 17.95
C ARG A 641 -33.73 -23.85 16.45
N THR A 642 -33.38 -24.92 15.74
CA THR A 642 -33.23 -24.94 14.28
C THR A 642 -34.05 -26.07 13.68
N GLU A 643 -34.35 -26.00 12.39
CA GLU A 643 -35.03 -27.06 11.65
C GLU A 643 -34.01 -27.84 10.82
N ILE A 644 -33.96 -29.16 10.99
CA ILE A 644 -33.15 -30.08 10.20
C ILE A 644 -34.02 -30.82 9.20
N ARG A 645 -33.44 -31.16 8.06
CA ARG A 645 -34.01 -32.02 7.03
C ARG A 645 -33.18 -33.29 6.96
N TYR A 646 -33.82 -34.45 7.02
CA TYR A 646 -33.14 -35.72 6.80
C TYR A 646 -33.95 -36.65 5.90
N SER A 647 -33.24 -37.52 5.20
CA SER A 647 -33.83 -38.55 4.36
C SER A 647 -33.18 -39.90 4.60
N LEU A 648 -34.00 -40.94 4.65
CA LEU A 648 -33.57 -42.32 4.76
C LEU A 648 -33.88 -43.05 3.47
N THR A 649 -32.91 -43.80 2.95
CA THR A 649 -33.04 -44.57 1.72
C THR A 649 -32.59 -46.02 1.96
N LEU A 650 -33.48 -46.97 1.69
CA LEU A 650 -33.21 -48.40 1.77
C LEU A 650 -32.61 -48.89 0.45
N ASP A 651 -31.53 -49.68 0.53
CA ASP A 651 -30.83 -50.26 -0.62
C ASP A 651 -30.47 -49.22 -1.70
N SER A 652 -29.89 -48.08 -1.29
CA SER A 652 -29.58 -46.95 -2.19
C SER A 652 -28.70 -47.33 -3.39
N LEU A 653 -27.88 -48.38 -3.27
CA LEU A 653 -27.00 -48.89 -4.34
C LEU A 653 -27.69 -49.90 -5.28
N ARG A 654 -28.95 -50.29 -5.04
CA ARG A 654 -29.66 -51.30 -5.85
C ARG A 654 -30.76 -50.65 -6.68
N ALA A 655 -30.92 -51.15 -7.92
CA ALA A 655 -31.99 -50.72 -8.81
C ALA A 655 -33.38 -51.02 -8.23
N ILE A 656 -33.52 -52.13 -7.49
CA ILE A 656 -34.74 -52.54 -6.81
C ILE A 656 -34.43 -52.70 -5.33
N ALA A 657 -35.12 -51.91 -4.49
CA ALA A 657 -34.95 -51.97 -3.04
C ALA A 657 -35.65 -53.20 -2.45
N ARG A 658 -35.00 -53.86 -1.49
CA ARG A 658 -35.58 -55.01 -0.78
C ARG A 658 -36.48 -54.61 0.37
N GLY A 659 -36.51 -53.33 0.75
CA GLY A 659 -37.32 -52.84 1.86
C GLY A 659 -38.13 -51.59 1.53
N ARG A 660 -39.19 -51.36 2.31
CA ARG A 660 -40.06 -50.19 2.21
C ARG A 660 -40.37 -49.64 3.59
N PHE A 661 -40.42 -48.33 3.72
CA PHE A 661 -40.86 -47.69 4.96
C PHE A 661 -42.36 -47.87 5.17
N ARG A 662 -42.77 -48.17 6.40
CA ARG A 662 -44.17 -48.45 6.73
C ARG A 662 -45.08 -47.24 6.49
N ASP A 663 -44.58 -46.04 6.73
CA ASP A 663 -45.36 -44.80 6.66
C ASP A 663 -45.60 -44.32 5.21
N THR A 664 -44.64 -44.55 4.32
CA THR A 664 -44.68 -44.02 2.94
C THR A 664 -44.91 -45.09 1.88
N ASP A 665 -44.78 -46.36 2.25
CA ASP A 665 -44.77 -47.52 1.35
C ASP A 665 -43.68 -47.44 0.23
N ASP A 666 -42.66 -46.62 0.46
CA ASP A 666 -41.59 -46.32 -0.48
C ASP A 666 -40.22 -46.70 0.10
N ARG A 667 -39.22 -46.89 -0.76
CA ARG A 667 -37.83 -47.15 -0.37
C ARG A 667 -37.14 -45.93 0.25
N LYS A 668 -37.66 -44.73 -0.01
CA LYS A 668 -37.13 -43.46 0.48
C LYS A 668 -38.18 -42.74 1.32
N MET A 669 -37.72 -42.07 2.36
CA MET A 669 -38.53 -41.18 3.18
C MET A 669 -37.75 -39.91 3.47
N GLN A 670 -38.44 -38.77 3.54
CA GLN A 670 -37.88 -37.49 3.93
C GLN A 670 -38.73 -36.89 5.06
N ARG A 671 -38.07 -36.25 6.03
CA ARG A 671 -38.69 -35.59 7.18
C ARG A 671 -37.96 -34.31 7.49
N ASN A 672 -38.71 -33.34 8.02
CA ASN A 672 -38.16 -32.19 8.70
C ASN A 672 -38.43 -32.32 10.20
N ALA A 673 -37.52 -31.83 11.04
CA ALA A 673 -37.70 -31.83 12.48
C ALA A 673 -37.01 -30.62 13.12
N ILE A 674 -37.62 -30.10 14.19
CA ILE A 674 -37.02 -29.03 14.98
C ILE A 674 -36.11 -29.65 16.05
N ILE A 675 -34.86 -29.21 16.10
CA ILE A 675 -33.84 -29.62 17.07
C ILE A 675 -33.30 -28.42 17.83
N SER A 676 -33.08 -28.59 19.14
CA SER A 676 -32.39 -27.60 19.98
C SER A 676 -30.99 -28.06 20.37
N HIS A 677 -30.86 -29.30 20.84
CA HIS A 677 -29.57 -29.90 21.21
C HIS A 677 -29.49 -31.37 20.82
N HIS A 678 -30.55 -32.13 21.08
CA HIS A 678 -30.61 -33.55 20.77
C HIS A 678 -32.02 -33.95 20.31
N LEU A 679 -32.12 -34.84 19.33
CA LEU A 679 -33.37 -35.36 18.80
C LEU A 679 -33.20 -36.83 18.38
N CYS A 680 -34.06 -37.73 18.86
CA CYS A 680 -34.11 -39.10 18.35
C CYS A 680 -35.51 -39.43 17.80
N THR A 681 -35.55 -40.07 16.64
CA THR A 681 -36.78 -40.54 15.99
C THR A 681 -36.65 -42.01 15.60
N ASN A 682 -37.77 -42.73 15.67
CA ASN A 682 -37.84 -44.15 15.27
C ASN A 682 -38.57 -44.27 13.92
N HIS A 683 -38.03 -45.10 13.04
CA HIS A 683 -38.58 -45.35 11.71
C HIS A 683 -38.66 -46.85 11.45
N SER A 684 -39.87 -47.33 11.14
CA SER A 684 -40.10 -48.75 10.88
C SER A 684 -40.13 -49.01 9.37
N PHE A 685 -39.38 -50.02 8.93
CA PHE A 685 -39.42 -50.51 7.55
C PHE A 685 -39.61 -52.02 7.53
N TYR A 686 -40.19 -52.51 6.45
CA TYR A 686 -40.51 -53.92 6.26
C TYR A 686 -39.87 -54.47 4.99
N MET A 687 -39.63 -55.77 4.95
CA MET A 687 -38.98 -56.44 3.82
C MET A 687 -39.98 -56.83 2.71
N SER A 688 -39.56 -56.61 1.46
CA SER A 688 -40.26 -56.99 0.24
C SER A 688 -39.89 -58.42 -0.20
N GLU A 689 -40.76 -59.06 -0.99
CA GLU A 689 -40.65 -60.48 -1.36
C GLU A 689 -39.46 -60.84 -2.28
N LYS A 690 -38.68 -59.86 -2.74
CA LYS A 690 -37.60 -60.09 -3.73
C LYS A 690 -36.32 -60.57 -3.04
N LEU A 691 -36.01 -61.85 -3.31
CA LEU A 691 -35.01 -62.69 -2.64
C LEU A 691 -33.58 -62.41 -3.14
N ASP A 692 -32.89 -61.47 -2.51
CA ASP A 692 -31.43 -61.50 -2.50
C ASP A 692 -30.93 -61.45 -1.06
N PHE A 693 -30.39 -62.59 -0.64
CA PHE A 693 -30.10 -62.93 0.75
C PHE A 693 -28.61 -63.06 1.08
N ARG A 694 -27.73 -62.72 0.13
CA ARG A 694 -26.29 -62.76 0.37
C ARG A 694 -25.76 -61.47 0.96
N ASP A 695 -26.26 -60.33 0.46
CA ASP A 695 -25.74 -59.04 0.88
C ASP A 695 -26.56 -58.43 2.04
N PRO A 696 -25.91 -57.76 2.99
CA PRO A 696 -26.58 -56.94 4.00
C PRO A 696 -27.53 -55.90 3.37
N LEU A 697 -28.62 -55.58 4.07
CA LEU A 697 -29.49 -54.45 3.70
C LEU A 697 -28.80 -53.15 4.06
N MET A 698 -28.55 -52.28 3.10
CA MET A 698 -27.94 -50.97 3.37
C MET A 698 -29.02 -49.91 3.59
N VAL A 699 -28.85 -49.11 4.65
CA VAL A 699 -29.68 -47.95 4.95
C VAL A 699 -28.79 -46.72 4.90
N SER A 700 -29.09 -45.81 3.99
CA SER A 700 -28.42 -44.53 3.83
C SER A 700 -29.24 -43.44 4.49
N LEU A 701 -28.63 -42.67 5.37
CA LEU A 701 -29.18 -41.47 6.00
C LEU A 701 -28.45 -40.26 5.42
N ASP A 702 -29.18 -39.35 4.77
CA ASP A 702 -28.67 -38.04 4.35
C ASP A 702 -29.33 -36.97 5.22
N PHE A 703 -28.58 -36.00 5.73
CA PHE A 703 -29.10 -35.00 6.65
C PHE A 703 -28.43 -33.63 6.48
N GLY A 704 -29.17 -32.58 6.81
CA GLY A 704 -28.71 -31.20 6.72
C GLY A 704 -29.66 -30.24 7.44
N LEU A 705 -29.37 -28.94 7.34
CA LEU A 705 -30.30 -27.90 7.78
C LEU A 705 -31.44 -27.76 6.77
N ALA A 706 -32.66 -27.47 7.22
CA ALA A 706 -33.81 -27.32 6.33
C ALA A 706 -33.75 -26.03 5.51
N ASN A 707 -33.13 -24.97 6.07
CA ASN A 707 -32.88 -23.71 5.40
C ASN A 707 -31.38 -23.47 5.32
N GLU A 708 -30.82 -23.57 4.12
CA GLU A 708 -29.39 -23.40 3.84
C GLU A 708 -29.01 -21.93 3.59
N ASP A 709 -30.00 -21.04 3.44
CA ASP A 709 -29.83 -19.64 3.03
C ASP A 709 -29.85 -18.66 4.21
N SER A 710 -30.31 -19.10 5.39
CA SER A 710 -30.36 -18.27 6.59
C SER A 710 -30.01 -19.07 7.84
N GLY A 711 -29.27 -18.46 8.77
CA GLY A 711 -28.83 -19.11 10.00
C GLY A 711 -27.41 -19.68 9.88
N PRO A 712 -27.01 -20.58 10.78
CA PRO A 712 -25.66 -21.15 10.78
C PRO A 712 -25.43 -22.11 9.60
N VAL A 713 -24.17 -22.32 9.23
CA VAL A 713 -23.75 -23.29 8.21
C VAL A 713 -23.20 -24.53 8.89
N LEU A 714 -23.47 -25.71 8.31
CA LEU A 714 -22.88 -26.95 8.82
C LEU A 714 -21.36 -26.96 8.62
N ASP A 715 -20.66 -27.49 9.61
CA ASP A 715 -19.23 -27.73 9.53
C ASP A 715 -18.89 -28.63 8.34
N GLY A 716 -18.02 -28.14 7.45
CA GLY A 716 -17.63 -28.81 6.21
C GLY A 716 -16.78 -30.07 6.43
N ASP A 717 -16.13 -30.21 7.59
CA ASP A 717 -15.33 -31.39 7.92
C ASP A 717 -16.20 -32.52 8.51
N LEU A 718 -17.47 -32.24 8.86
CA LEU A 718 -18.40 -33.24 9.36
C LEU A 718 -19.21 -33.89 8.24
N PRO A 719 -19.48 -35.20 8.32
CA PRO A 719 -20.27 -35.89 7.30
C PRO A 719 -21.73 -35.45 7.34
N THR A 720 -22.33 -35.23 6.17
CA THR A 720 -23.78 -34.98 5.98
C THR A 720 -24.55 -36.23 5.54
N SER A 721 -23.88 -37.40 5.55
CA SER A 721 -24.49 -38.69 5.27
C SER A 721 -23.88 -39.80 6.12
N LEU A 722 -24.68 -40.82 6.41
CA LEU A 722 -24.29 -42.01 7.16
C LEU A 722 -24.89 -43.26 6.52
N ASN A 723 -24.04 -44.24 6.20
CA ASN A 723 -24.48 -45.55 5.71
C ASN A 723 -24.31 -46.58 6.81
N LYS A 724 -25.35 -47.38 7.08
CA LYS A 724 -25.26 -48.57 7.92
C LYS A 724 -25.87 -49.77 7.23
N THR A 725 -25.40 -50.95 7.58
CA THR A 725 -25.89 -52.22 7.03
C THR A 725 -26.49 -53.08 8.11
N VAL A 726 -27.65 -53.69 7.82
CA VAL A 726 -28.24 -54.75 8.65
C VAL A 726 -27.96 -56.08 7.97
N SER A 727 -27.22 -56.95 8.67
CA SER A 727 -26.86 -58.26 8.13
C SER A 727 -28.08 -59.17 8.02
N GLN A 728 -28.08 -60.06 7.04
CA GLN A 728 -29.09 -61.11 6.95
C GLN A 728 -28.54 -62.40 7.56
N LYS A 729 -29.40 -63.19 8.22
CA LYS A 729 -28.99 -64.50 8.75
C LYS A 729 -28.91 -65.50 7.58
N THR A 730 -27.70 -65.77 7.08
CA THR A 730 -27.48 -66.82 6.08
C THR A 730 -27.63 -68.21 6.69
N GLN A 731 -28.25 -69.13 5.94
CA GLN A 731 -28.29 -70.54 6.32
C GLN A 731 -26.86 -71.09 6.41
N SER A 732 -26.43 -71.53 7.59
CA SER A 732 -25.48 -72.63 7.65
C SER A 732 -26.23 -73.87 7.19
N ASN A 733 -25.86 -74.42 6.03
CA ASN A 733 -26.29 -75.76 5.65
C ASN A 733 -25.93 -76.72 6.79
N THR A 734 -26.94 -77.21 7.51
CA THR A 734 -26.85 -78.50 8.18
C THR A 734 -26.82 -79.56 7.08
N SER A 735 -25.63 -79.93 6.63
CA SER A 735 -25.44 -81.20 5.93
C SER A 735 -25.42 -82.30 6.98
N GLY A 736 -26.43 -83.18 6.92
CA GLY A 736 -26.47 -84.43 7.65
C GLY A 736 -25.54 -85.50 7.08
#